data_AF-A0A496A2I4-F1
#
_entry.id   AF-A0A496A2I4-F1
#
_cell.length_a   1.000
_cell.length_b   1.000
_cell.length_c   1.000
_cell.angle_alpha   90.00
_cell.angle_beta   90.00
_cell.angle_gamma   90.00
#
_symmetry.space_group_name_H-M   'P 1'
#
loop_
_entity.id
_entity.type
_entity.pdbx_description
1 polymer ?
#
loop_
_entity_poly.entity_id
_entity_poly.type
_entity_poly.pdbx_seq_one_letter_code
_entity_poly.pdbx_strand_id
1 'polypeptide(L)'
;MINPTPIDPRETIFYIDLRHYEWHVGNEAWTQIEREYPYQIDFDPETQAGLHAKLTHLRAEMDCEVPFVHVDWFLANASLPPLYHDILGLPETDRELERRLEVNVAGNLQSAPGVNVWRAGFNDSRVSNNNRVVERHTSRYGAYWKSYDFAGSSGVQDILTHPLTFKHDGGEVVFNLPNGLQAYYISDASGNRINEAPIRIVRNLAASDPVVRNGLSCIGCHTKGMQTFTDEVRAVVSRQPETPAKAQALRLYVEQSEMDALVAEDTERYRQALEETGGVFGGIEPVHRFYEAFQGPIDVAHAAAAVGMETESFLEKIRENPSLRGLGLSALESAGGNIKRDAWTANFVAVISALNSPDDTGTQTVEPVPDYRPEDLVAIPDPNLLTVIEELLGKVAGSPITAEEMSRLTRIDADDAGISDLTGLEAATKLERIEFRHNSISDLTPLTGLIRLNNIKLRGNRVTDVTPLAGLINVDWLGLEENEIIDLSPLKGLIKLNGIGISGNPISDVSPLASLISLERINAWNTPISDFSTLASARRLRWIEFGNNNFVSVLPSLKGLRSLRRLEINNCNISDITPLAEFTQLEWLELVNNLISDITPLRNLRGLEHLNLDANIIEDVSPLAQLTRLELLYLENNNISDVSSLTGLTKLERLDLRNNSVADFSPLEGLPDATFVRMSGNPGFPSGGSKIMGPWLWAIVPGTRLDENTDFLARATGGAATELKVATNGAKEGKAVGNSVWTLHRLSTTGGNNINRMTESLGWGTGEEIYDHIVYGSVVLDAPEEQKTTMFVGSDDAVKVWLNGELVHKAFVIRGADDYQDFFSVTLKQGKNVLLVALDNHGHGGFSGFFGFAPDAKYTVFQPGINFFFSTDTAGYEVGGTFTLHLNVENVSDLGGWQADLVFDPAVLSADSVREGDFLKADDEQPFFDAGTINNETGKITGLKAARIFQGRIGRQGGLLTVEFTVIGSGESRLTLDNFQVGSRRGETIPVITPEIVIVVGGDESISSASDVNQDGRVNVLDLILVAQHLGGDASSNPQVDVNDDGVINVLDLIVVAQHLGESTAAAPSPIAAIDDLALDPTMIQAWIAQAEIENDGSFAFQQGIKNLRQLLASLLPKETALLVNYPNPFNPETWIPYHLAAAADVTVYIYAAEGTLIRTLALGHQAAGIYESRTRAAYWDGKNEVGESVASGVYFYTLTAGNFTATRKMLIMK
;
A
#
# COMPACT_ATOMS: atom_id res chain seq x y z
N MET A 1 3.73 -1.64 -36.81
CA MET A 1 3.65 -0.22 -36.43
C MET A 1 2.51 0.42 -37.17
N ILE A 2 1.74 1.26 -36.48
CA ILE A 2 0.65 2.02 -37.10
C ILE A 2 1.16 3.45 -37.21
N ASN A 3 1.35 3.91 -38.45
CA ASN A 3 1.94 5.20 -38.73
C ASN A 3 0.81 6.23 -38.93
N PRO A 4 0.99 7.47 -38.44
CA PRO A 4 0.09 8.57 -38.78
C PRO A 4 -0.01 8.70 -40.31
N THR A 5 -1.24 8.84 -40.81
CA THR A 5 -1.48 8.91 -42.26
C THR A 5 -1.65 10.37 -42.68
N PRO A 6 -0.85 10.91 -43.61
CA PRO A 6 -1.05 12.26 -44.09
C PRO A 6 -2.38 12.34 -44.85
N ILE A 7 -3.20 13.35 -44.53
CA ILE A 7 -4.51 13.57 -45.18
C ILE A 7 -4.51 14.74 -46.15
N ASP A 8 -3.41 15.48 -46.25
CA ASP A 8 -3.23 16.57 -47.18
C ASP A 8 -2.06 16.30 -48.16
N PRO A 9 -2.10 16.85 -49.39
CA PRO A 9 -1.06 16.62 -50.41
C PRO A 9 0.34 17.14 -50.04
N ARG A 10 0.43 18.00 -49.01
CA ARG A 10 1.70 18.54 -48.52
C ARG A 10 2.25 17.76 -47.33
N GLU A 11 1.54 16.73 -46.86
CA GLU A 11 1.92 15.89 -45.72
C GLU A 11 2.18 16.73 -44.45
N THR A 12 1.31 17.70 -44.21
CA THR A 12 1.38 18.63 -43.06
C THR A 12 0.34 18.34 -41.98
N ILE A 13 -0.70 17.57 -42.30
CA ILE A 13 -1.76 17.15 -41.39
C ILE A 13 -1.82 15.64 -41.39
N PHE A 14 -1.65 15.06 -40.21
CA PHE A 14 -1.65 13.63 -40.00
C PHE A 14 -2.90 13.20 -39.25
N TYR A 15 -3.58 12.20 -39.80
CA TYR A 15 -4.66 11.49 -39.14
C TYR A 15 -4.11 10.33 -38.32
N ILE A 16 -4.58 10.23 -37.09
CA ILE A 16 -4.38 9.08 -36.22
C ILE A 16 -5.75 8.53 -35.80
N ASP A 17 -5.83 7.22 -35.69
CA ASP A 17 -6.98 6.55 -35.09
C ASP A 17 -6.56 6.07 -33.70
N LEU A 18 -7.17 6.61 -32.65
CA LEU A 18 -6.79 6.36 -31.27
C LEU A 18 -6.89 4.86 -30.89
N ARG A 19 -7.76 4.11 -31.57
CA ARG A 19 -7.92 2.65 -31.37
C ARG A 19 -6.69 1.87 -31.77
N HIS A 20 -5.89 2.38 -32.70
CA HIS A 20 -4.63 1.78 -33.11
C HIS A 20 -3.56 1.84 -32.01
N TYR A 21 -3.71 2.75 -31.05
CA TYR A 21 -2.82 2.94 -29.92
C TYR A 21 -3.44 2.49 -28.60
N GLU A 22 -4.62 1.85 -28.66
CA GLU A 22 -5.40 1.47 -27.47
C GLU A 22 -5.68 2.66 -26.55
N TRP A 23 -5.90 3.85 -27.12
CA TRP A 23 -6.33 5.02 -26.36
C TRP A 23 -7.85 5.20 -26.51
N HIS A 24 -8.56 5.21 -25.40
CA HIS A 24 -10.00 5.48 -25.35
C HIS A 24 -10.31 6.93 -24.96
N VAL A 25 -11.35 7.49 -25.57
CA VAL A 25 -11.82 8.84 -25.25
C VAL A 25 -12.70 8.81 -23.99
N GLY A 26 -12.40 9.68 -23.03
CA GLY A 26 -13.21 9.90 -21.83
C GLY A 26 -12.74 9.16 -20.57
N ASN A 27 -11.71 8.31 -20.65
CA ASN A 27 -11.22 7.53 -19.49
C ASN A 27 -9.76 7.01 -19.57
N GLU A 28 -8.95 7.38 -20.58
CA GLU A 28 -7.57 6.89 -20.74
C GLU A 28 -6.56 7.99 -21.18
N ALA A 29 -5.46 7.61 -21.88
CA ALA A 29 -4.31 8.47 -22.21
C ALA A 29 -4.67 9.70 -23.06
N TRP A 30 -5.67 9.60 -23.96
CA TRP A 30 -6.11 10.75 -24.77
C TRP A 30 -6.68 11.88 -23.91
N THR A 31 -7.49 11.55 -22.90
CA THR A 31 -8.06 12.55 -21.98
C THR A 31 -6.97 13.27 -21.18
N GLN A 32 -5.84 12.62 -20.89
CA GLN A 32 -4.68 13.30 -20.28
C GLN A 32 -4.01 14.26 -21.26
N ILE A 33 -3.87 13.89 -22.53
CA ILE A 33 -3.35 14.77 -23.58
C ILE A 33 -4.24 16.00 -23.75
N GLU A 34 -5.57 15.82 -23.78
CA GLU A 34 -6.54 16.92 -23.87
C GLU A 34 -6.41 17.90 -22.71
N ARG A 35 -6.25 17.39 -21.48
CA ARG A 35 -6.11 18.22 -20.28
C ARG A 35 -4.89 19.14 -20.31
N GLU A 36 -3.78 18.65 -20.87
CA GLU A 36 -2.51 19.38 -20.90
C GLU A 36 -2.35 20.28 -22.14
N TYR A 37 -3.20 20.15 -23.17
CA TYR A 37 -3.03 20.84 -24.46
C TYR A 37 -3.40 22.34 -24.41
N PRO A 38 -2.43 23.27 -24.58
CA PRO A 38 -2.66 24.70 -24.30
C PRO A 38 -3.19 25.50 -25.50
N TYR A 39 -3.23 24.91 -26.70
CA TYR A 39 -3.62 25.59 -27.94
C TYR A 39 -5.05 25.22 -28.37
N GLN A 40 -5.90 24.85 -27.42
CA GLN A 40 -7.33 24.69 -27.68
C GLN A 40 -7.92 26.04 -28.10
N ILE A 41 -8.67 26.02 -29.21
CA ILE A 41 -9.31 27.20 -29.76
C ILE A 41 -10.80 27.13 -29.45
N ASP A 42 -11.27 28.08 -28.64
CA ASP A 42 -12.69 28.33 -28.46
C ASP A 42 -13.13 29.50 -29.36
N PHE A 43 -13.90 29.17 -30.39
CA PHE A 43 -14.41 30.13 -31.35
C PHE A 43 -15.60 30.90 -30.77
N ASP A 44 -15.63 32.21 -31.01
CA ASP A 44 -16.79 33.04 -30.73
C ASP A 44 -17.97 32.63 -31.64
N PRO A 45 -19.10 32.16 -31.07
CA PRO A 45 -20.25 31.72 -31.84
C PRO A 45 -20.86 32.81 -32.72
N GLU A 46 -20.73 34.08 -32.35
CA GLU A 46 -21.39 35.20 -33.05
C GLU A 46 -20.59 35.66 -34.28
N THR A 47 -19.27 35.72 -34.16
CA THR A 47 -18.38 36.22 -35.23
C THR A 47 -17.79 35.09 -36.09
N GLN A 48 -17.80 33.84 -35.60
CA GLN A 48 -17.13 32.69 -36.25
C GLN A 48 -18.03 31.45 -36.37
N ALA A 49 -19.35 31.64 -36.47
CA ALA A 49 -20.37 30.59 -36.53
C ALA A 49 -20.05 29.43 -37.50
N GLY A 50 -19.46 29.72 -38.67
CA GLY A 50 -19.11 28.70 -39.66
C GLY A 50 -17.93 27.80 -39.29
N LEU A 51 -16.94 28.34 -38.57
CA LEU A 51 -15.80 27.57 -38.04
C LEU A 51 -16.21 26.81 -36.77
N HIS A 52 -16.97 27.47 -35.90
CA HIS A 52 -17.59 26.85 -34.73
C HIS A 52 -18.42 25.62 -35.14
N ALA A 53 -19.34 25.76 -36.09
CA ALA A 53 -20.16 24.63 -36.55
C ALA A 53 -19.35 23.47 -37.14
N LYS A 54 -18.25 23.76 -37.86
CA LYS A 54 -17.34 22.72 -38.38
C LYS A 54 -16.58 22.02 -37.27
N LEU A 55 -16.08 22.75 -36.27
CA LEU A 55 -15.38 22.16 -35.13
C LEU A 55 -16.34 21.34 -34.25
N THR A 56 -17.54 21.83 -33.99
CA THR A 56 -18.59 21.08 -33.29
C THR A 56 -18.94 19.80 -34.03
N HIS A 57 -19.03 19.86 -35.36
CA HIS A 57 -19.26 18.67 -36.18
C HIS A 57 -18.10 17.67 -36.09
N LEU A 58 -16.86 18.14 -36.17
CA LEU A 58 -15.66 17.30 -36.02
C LEU A 58 -15.57 16.66 -34.63
N ARG A 59 -15.81 17.42 -33.55
CA ARG A 59 -15.88 16.90 -32.17
C ARG A 59 -16.92 15.79 -32.04
N ALA A 60 -18.09 15.97 -32.65
CA ALA A 60 -19.16 14.98 -32.64
C ALA A 60 -18.87 13.75 -33.51
N GLU A 61 -18.20 13.92 -34.66
CA GLU A 61 -17.81 12.78 -35.52
C GLU A 61 -16.63 11.98 -34.94
N MET A 62 -15.70 12.65 -34.26
CA MET A 62 -14.49 12.05 -33.70
C MET A 62 -14.65 11.60 -32.25
N ASP A 63 -15.79 11.94 -31.62
CA ASP A 63 -16.11 11.61 -30.22
C ASP A 63 -15.03 12.08 -29.24
N CYS A 64 -14.54 13.32 -29.41
CA CYS A 64 -13.50 13.93 -28.58
C CYS A 64 -13.66 15.45 -28.43
N GLU A 65 -13.18 16.01 -27.33
CA GLU A 65 -13.28 17.45 -27.06
C GLU A 65 -12.24 18.26 -27.83
N VAL A 66 -11.04 17.72 -28.00
CA VAL A 66 -9.97 18.36 -28.77
C VAL A 66 -9.64 17.47 -29.99
N PRO A 67 -10.22 17.74 -31.18
CA PRO A 67 -10.07 16.86 -32.35
C PRO A 67 -8.72 17.01 -33.07
N PHE A 68 -7.83 17.87 -32.59
CA PHE A 68 -6.49 18.05 -33.14
C PHE A 68 -5.51 18.53 -32.07
N VAL A 69 -4.26 18.08 -32.16
CA VAL A 69 -3.14 18.59 -31.36
C VAL A 69 -1.99 18.99 -32.27
N HIS A 70 -1.27 20.05 -31.92
CA HIS A 70 -0.06 20.41 -32.63
C HIS A 70 1.02 19.35 -32.40
N VAL A 71 1.58 18.83 -33.49
CA VAL A 71 2.56 17.73 -33.44
C VAL A 71 3.85 18.15 -32.73
N ASP A 72 4.30 19.40 -32.89
CA ASP A 72 5.48 19.94 -32.22
C ASP A 72 5.29 20.02 -30.70
N TRP A 73 4.12 20.50 -30.25
CA TRP A 73 3.74 20.49 -28.84
C TRP A 73 3.66 19.06 -28.31
N PHE A 74 2.97 18.17 -29.02
CA PHE A 74 2.77 16.79 -28.55
C PHE A 74 4.12 16.08 -28.39
N LEU A 75 5.01 16.16 -29.39
CA LEU A 75 6.34 15.57 -29.30
C LEU A 75 7.18 16.16 -28.16
N ALA A 76 7.08 17.47 -27.92
CA ALA A 76 7.80 18.14 -26.84
C ALA A 76 7.29 17.75 -25.44
N ASN A 77 5.99 17.50 -25.28
CA ASN A 77 5.36 17.28 -23.96
C ASN A 77 5.11 15.81 -23.64
N ALA A 78 4.83 14.95 -24.62
CA ALA A 78 4.68 13.51 -24.40
C ALA A 78 5.96 12.83 -23.87
N SER A 79 7.11 13.50 -24.02
CA SER A 79 8.40 13.05 -23.53
C SER A 79 8.74 13.62 -22.14
N LEU A 80 7.84 14.40 -21.54
CA LEU A 80 7.98 14.98 -20.21
C LEU A 80 6.96 14.38 -19.24
N PRO A 81 7.33 14.13 -17.97
CA PRO A 81 6.37 13.76 -16.94
C PRO A 81 5.42 14.92 -16.61
N PRO A 82 4.17 14.65 -16.20
CA PRO A 82 3.59 13.32 -15.98
C PRO A 82 3.15 12.61 -17.28
N LEU A 83 3.00 13.34 -18.40
CA LEU A 83 2.42 12.77 -19.62
C LEU A 83 3.21 11.58 -20.19
N TYR A 84 4.55 11.61 -20.09
CA TYR A 84 5.42 10.49 -20.43
C TYR A 84 5.12 9.21 -19.63
N HIS A 85 4.83 9.37 -18.33
CA HIS A 85 4.51 8.27 -17.42
C HIS A 85 3.16 7.65 -17.77
N ASP A 86 2.19 8.50 -18.02
CA ASP A 86 0.80 8.12 -18.30
C ASP A 86 0.68 7.41 -19.65
N ILE A 87 1.31 7.95 -20.70
CA ILE A 87 1.26 7.37 -22.05
C ILE A 87 1.93 5.98 -22.11
N LEU A 88 3.02 5.78 -21.35
CA LEU A 88 3.72 4.49 -21.30
C LEU A 88 3.17 3.55 -20.23
N GLY A 89 2.20 3.98 -19.41
CA GLY A 89 1.65 3.19 -18.31
C GLY A 89 2.72 2.74 -17.30
N LEU A 90 3.74 3.58 -17.08
CA LEU A 90 4.85 3.24 -16.19
C LEU A 90 4.30 3.05 -14.75
N PRO A 91 4.74 2.03 -14.00
CA PRO A 91 4.32 1.83 -12.62
C PRO A 91 5.00 2.82 -11.67
N GLU A 92 4.51 2.89 -10.43
CA GLU A 92 5.11 3.76 -9.39
C GLU A 92 6.42 3.24 -8.81
N THR A 93 6.74 1.94 -8.98
CA THR A 93 7.97 1.33 -8.48
C THR A 93 8.72 0.53 -9.54
N ASP A 94 10.05 0.56 -9.46
CA ASP A 94 10.93 -0.21 -10.35
C ASP A 94 10.74 -1.72 -10.18
N ARG A 95 10.42 -2.21 -8.97
CA ARG A 95 10.08 -3.62 -8.71
C ARG A 95 8.84 -4.08 -9.47
N GLU A 96 7.82 -3.23 -9.58
CA GLU A 96 6.64 -3.53 -10.39
C GLU A 96 6.99 -3.52 -11.88
N LEU A 97 7.87 -2.62 -12.32
CA LEU A 97 8.39 -2.60 -13.69
C LEU A 97 9.18 -3.88 -14.01
N GLU A 98 10.06 -4.30 -13.10
CA GLU A 98 10.83 -5.55 -13.16
C GLU A 98 9.90 -6.75 -13.31
N ARG A 99 8.83 -6.83 -12.50
CA ARG A 99 7.82 -7.89 -12.61
C ARG A 99 7.12 -7.89 -13.97
N ARG A 100 6.72 -6.71 -14.49
CA ARG A 100 6.07 -6.59 -15.80
C ARG A 100 6.99 -6.96 -16.98
N LEU A 101 8.29 -6.78 -16.80
CA LEU A 101 9.32 -7.09 -17.81
C LEU A 101 9.97 -8.47 -17.63
N GLU A 102 9.50 -9.24 -16.64
CA GLU A 102 10.01 -10.58 -16.29
C GLU A 102 11.50 -10.57 -15.90
N VAL A 103 11.91 -9.51 -15.18
CA VAL A 103 13.27 -9.34 -14.66
C VAL A 103 13.26 -9.60 -13.16
N ASN A 104 14.11 -10.50 -12.66
CA ASN A 104 14.35 -10.71 -11.23
C ASN A 104 15.76 -10.22 -10.87
N VAL A 105 15.91 -8.92 -10.59
CA VAL A 105 17.21 -8.32 -10.25
C VAL A 105 17.82 -8.98 -9.02
N ALA A 106 17.03 -9.17 -7.96
CA ALA A 106 17.50 -9.74 -6.69
C ALA A 106 18.04 -11.17 -6.85
N GLY A 107 17.32 -12.03 -7.58
CA GLY A 107 17.75 -13.42 -7.82
C GLY A 107 18.88 -13.54 -8.83
N ASN A 108 18.90 -12.66 -9.86
CA ASN A 108 20.00 -12.62 -10.82
C ASN A 108 21.35 -12.35 -10.14
N LEU A 109 21.38 -11.52 -9.10
CA LEU A 109 22.59 -11.23 -8.32
C LEU A 109 23.05 -12.39 -7.41
N GLN A 110 22.12 -13.26 -7.00
CA GLN A 110 22.38 -14.37 -6.08
C GLN A 110 22.79 -15.68 -6.78
N SER A 111 22.37 -15.90 -8.04
CA SER A 111 22.59 -17.15 -8.80
C SER A 111 24.07 -17.54 -9.12
N ALA A 112 24.34 -18.85 -9.28
CA ALA A 112 25.63 -19.46 -9.67
C ALA A 112 25.84 -19.50 -11.22
N PRO A 113 27.03 -19.86 -11.78
CA PRO A 113 27.43 -19.48 -13.16
C PRO A 113 26.52 -20.01 -14.28
N GLY A 114 26.09 -19.10 -15.19
CA GLY A 114 25.14 -19.38 -16.30
C GLY A 114 24.48 -18.12 -16.91
N VAL A 115 24.61 -16.98 -16.22
CA VAL A 115 24.46 -15.56 -16.61
C VAL A 115 23.08 -15.04 -17.07
N ASN A 116 22.48 -14.21 -16.20
CA ASN A 116 21.40 -13.26 -16.52
C ASN A 116 21.72 -11.81 -16.05
N VAL A 117 22.94 -11.54 -15.56
CA VAL A 117 23.36 -10.20 -15.12
C VAL A 117 24.83 -9.91 -15.42
N TRP A 118 25.09 -8.70 -15.93
CA TRP A 118 26.43 -8.19 -16.20
C TRP A 118 26.58 -6.81 -15.57
N ARG A 119 27.64 -6.60 -14.80
CA ARG A 119 27.88 -5.35 -14.05
C ARG A 119 29.14 -4.64 -14.51
N ALA A 120 29.14 -3.32 -14.44
CA ALA A 120 30.33 -2.47 -14.53
C ALA A 120 30.22 -1.33 -13.52
N GLY A 121 31.34 -0.89 -12.96
CA GLY A 121 31.41 0.24 -12.03
C GLY A 121 32.55 1.19 -12.35
N PHE A 122 32.31 2.49 -12.23
CA PHE A 122 33.26 3.55 -12.57
C PHE A 122 33.13 4.75 -11.63
N ASN A 123 34.27 5.38 -11.30
CA ASN A 123 34.31 6.49 -10.34
C ASN A 123 33.83 7.83 -10.92
N ASP A 124 34.04 8.07 -12.22
CA ASP A 124 33.54 9.25 -12.93
C ASP A 124 32.34 8.86 -13.77
N SER A 125 31.15 9.16 -13.25
CA SER A 125 29.89 8.77 -13.90
C SER A 125 29.61 9.50 -15.22
N ARG A 126 30.40 10.53 -15.57
CA ARG A 126 30.21 11.47 -16.70
C ARG A 126 28.92 12.32 -16.63
N VAL A 127 28.03 12.01 -15.70
CA VAL A 127 26.80 12.76 -15.39
C VAL A 127 26.86 13.44 -14.02
N SER A 128 27.83 13.03 -13.18
CA SER A 128 28.21 13.68 -11.92
C SER A 128 29.67 13.32 -11.57
N ASN A 129 30.24 13.99 -10.55
CA ASN A 129 31.58 13.67 -10.04
C ASN A 129 31.60 12.46 -9.07
N ASN A 130 30.50 11.72 -8.98
CA ASN A 130 30.33 10.61 -8.06
C ASN A 130 30.37 9.26 -8.80
N ASN A 131 30.50 8.19 -8.02
CA ASN A 131 30.52 6.81 -8.50
C ASN A 131 29.22 6.46 -9.26
N ARG A 132 29.29 5.47 -10.16
CA ARG A 132 28.12 4.84 -10.77
C ARG A 132 28.36 3.36 -10.99
N VAL A 133 27.33 2.56 -10.75
CA VAL A 133 27.30 1.13 -11.10
C VAL A 133 26.19 0.93 -12.09
N VAL A 134 26.42 0.11 -13.12
CA VAL A 134 25.43 -0.25 -14.13
C VAL A 134 25.34 -1.76 -14.24
N GLU A 135 24.12 -2.24 -14.44
CA GLU A 135 23.78 -3.65 -14.52
C GLU A 135 22.87 -3.90 -15.72
N ARG A 136 23.18 -4.95 -16.48
CA ARG A 136 22.39 -5.40 -17.61
C ARG A 136 21.70 -6.70 -17.25
N HIS A 137 20.40 -6.77 -17.46
CA HIS A 137 19.59 -7.98 -17.35
C HIS A 137 18.93 -8.29 -18.69
N THR A 138 18.64 -9.57 -18.92
CA THR A 138 17.73 -9.98 -19.99
C THR A 138 16.30 -9.68 -19.57
N SER A 139 15.52 -9.08 -20.47
CA SER A 139 14.11 -8.78 -20.25
C SER A 139 13.24 -9.39 -21.34
N ARG A 140 11.93 -9.48 -21.10
CA ARG A 140 10.95 -10.02 -22.06
C ARG A 140 11.08 -9.46 -23.49
N TYR A 141 11.45 -8.18 -23.63
CA TYR A 141 11.54 -7.49 -24.92
C TYR A 141 12.97 -7.20 -25.38
N GLY A 142 13.98 -7.68 -24.65
CA GLY A 142 15.39 -7.48 -24.98
C GLY A 142 16.24 -7.33 -23.74
N ALA A 143 16.60 -6.10 -23.42
CA ALA A 143 17.43 -5.74 -22.28
C ALA A 143 16.67 -4.91 -21.24
N TYR A 144 17.17 -4.98 -20.02
CA TYR A 144 16.83 -4.12 -18.90
C TYR A 144 18.14 -3.70 -18.25
N TRP A 145 18.51 -2.45 -18.44
CA TRP A 145 19.68 -1.84 -17.84
C TRP A 145 19.25 -1.05 -16.61
N LYS A 146 19.94 -1.24 -15.49
CA LYS A 146 19.71 -0.50 -14.24
C LYS A 146 21.01 0.15 -13.81
N SER A 147 20.96 1.43 -13.49
CA SER A 147 22.06 2.13 -12.85
C SER A 147 21.78 2.36 -11.38
N TYR A 148 22.85 2.43 -10.63
CA TYR A 148 22.89 2.84 -9.24
C TYR A 148 23.76 4.08 -9.16
N ASP A 149 23.13 5.20 -8.82
CA ASP A 149 23.73 6.52 -8.85
C ASP A 149 23.92 7.03 -7.42
N PHE A 150 24.98 7.81 -7.19
CA PHE A 150 25.44 8.14 -5.85
C PHE A 150 25.54 9.67 -5.67
N ALA A 151 25.26 10.14 -4.46
CA ALA A 151 25.48 11.53 -4.06
C ALA A 151 26.89 11.77 -3.46
N GLY A 152 27.68 10.71 -3.28
CA GLY A 152 29.07 10.75 -2.82
C GLY A 152 29.85 9.49 -3.23
N SER A 153 31.14 9.43 -2.87
CA SER A 153 32.07 8.37 -3.28
C SER A 153 32.92 7.81 -2.13
N SER A 154 32.40 7.80 -0.89
CA SER A 154 33.15 7.38 0.30
C SER A 154 32.36 6.42 1.20
N GLY A 155 33.07 5.69 2.07
CA GLY A 155 32.47 4.70 2.96
C GLY A 155 31.77 3.60 2.18
N VAL A 156 30.53 3.27 2.53
CA VAL A 156 29.70 2.28 1.81
C VAL A 156 29.27 2.71 0.41
N GLN A 157 29.61 3.94 -0.03
CA GLN A 157 29.39 4.42 -1.40
C GLN A 157 30.64 4.29 -2.28
N ASP A 158 31.79 3.89 -1.71
CA ASP A 158 33.00 3.63 -2.47
C ASP A 158 32.92 2.23 -3.12
N ILE A 159 32.66 2.23 -4.43
CA ILE A 159 32.43 1.01 -5.22
C ILE A 159 33.70 0.19 -5.43
N LEU A 160 34.90 0.77 -5.27
CA LEU A 160 36.16 0.05 -5.38
C LEU A 160 36.45 -0.78 -4.13
N THR A 161 35.94 -0.35 -2.97
CA THR A 161 36.06 -1.07 -1.70
C THR A 161 34.83 -1.89 -1.35
N HIS A 162 33.64 -1.51 -1.84
CA HIS A 162 32.37 -2.20 -1.60
C HIS A 162 31.64 -2.61 -2.90
N PRO A 163 32.27 -3.41 -3.78
CA PRO A 163 31.72 -3.72 -5.11
C PRO A 163 30.42 -4.55 -5.08
N LEU A 164 30.11 -5.19 -3.95
CA LEU A 164 28.93 -6.05 -3.77
C LEU A 164 27.88 -5.51 -2.79
N THR A 165 28.26 -4.58 -1.91
CA THR A 165 27.44 -4.17 -0.75
C THR A 165 27.33 -2.64 -0.63
N PHE A 166 27.27 -1.96 -1.76
CA PHE A 166 27.23 -0.49 -1.82
C PHE A 166 25.85 0.09 -1.50
N LYS A 167 25.79 1.37 -1.08
CA LYS A 167 24.54 2.12 -0.87
C LYS A 167 24.40 3.26 -1.89
N HIS A 168 23.44 3.16 -2.79
CA HIS A 168 23.13 4.20 -3.79
C HIS A 168 22.08 5.21 -3.28
N ASP A 169 21.91 6.31 -4.01
CA ASP A 169 20.95 7.40 -3.69
C ASP A 169 19.82 7.53 -4.72
N GLY A 170 19.88 6.78 -5.82
CA GLY A 170 18.88 6.73 -6.89
C GLY A 170 19.37 5.90 -8.06
N GLY A 171 18.67 5.96 -9.17
CA GLY A 171 19.08 5.23 -10.37
C GLY A 171 18.23 5.55 -11.60
N GLU A 172 18.71 5.08 -12.74
CA GLU A 172 18.02 5.08 -14.02
C GLU A 172 17.86 3.65 -14.52
N VAL A 173 16.75 3.38 -15.18
CA VAL A 173 16.48 2.14 -15.86
C VAL A 173 16.23 2.43 -17.34
N VAL A 174 16.95 1.74 -18.21
CA VAL A 174 16.76 1.75 -19.67
C VAL A 174 16.29 0.37 -20.11
N PHE A 175 15.10 0.27 -20.70
CA PHE A 175 14.52 -1.03 -21.06
C PHE A 175 13.87 -1.00 -22.44
N ASN A 176 13.76 -2.18 -23.06
CA ASN A 176 13.11 -2.30 -24.36
C ASN A 176 11.59 -2.41 -24.24
N LEU A 177 10.92 -1.69 -25.13
CA LEU A 177 9.49 -1.81 -25.40
C LEU A 177 9.23 -2.97 -26.38
N PRO A 178 7.97 -3.45 -26.51
CA PRO A 178 7.62 -4.54 -27.42
C PRO A 178 8.02 -4.31 -28.89
N ASN A 179 8.13 -3.04 -29.31
CA ASN A 179 8.56 -2.64 -30.65
C ASN A 179 10.08 -2.47 -30.79
N GLY A 180 10.87 -2.85 -29.77
CA GLY A 180 12.33 -2.77 -29.79
C GLY A 180 12.92 -1.39 -29.45
N LEU A 181 12.11 -0.33 -29.40
CA LEU A 181 12.55 0.98 -28.93
C LEU A 181 12.90 0.96 -27.43
N GLN A 182 13.62 1.98 -26.97
CA GLN A 182 13.98 2.15 -25.56
C GLN A 182 13.00 3.07 -24.84
N ALA A 183 12.69 2.72 -23.59
CA ALA A 183 12.00 3.56 -22.62
C ALA A 183 12.88 3.72 -21.38
N TYR A 184 12.58 4.76 -20.60
CA TYR A 184 13.42 5.24 -19.53
C TYR A 184 12.59 5.38 -18.25
N TYR A 185 13.23 5.12 -17.13
CA TYR A 185 12.62 5.21 -15.83
C TYR A 185 13.64 5.70 -14.81
N ILE A 186 13.31 6.74 -14.05
CA ILE A 186 14.18 7.28 -13.00
C ILE A 186 13.55 6.95 -11.65
N SER A 187 14.36 6.46 -10.72
CA SER A 187 13.92 6.11 -9.37
C SER A 187 14.76 6.77 -8.28
N ASP A 188 14.14 6.95 -7.11
CA ASP A 188 14.86 7.23 -5.87
C ASP A 188 15.58 5.97 -5.33
N ALA A 189 16.27 6.10 -4.20
CA ALA A 189 16.98 4.99 -3.55
C ALA A 189 16.08 3.84 -3.06
N SER A 190 14.77 4.08 -2.93
CA SER A 190 13.79 3.07 -2.51
C SER A 190 13.12 2.38 -3.70
N GLY A 191 13.44 2.80 -4.93
CA GLY A 191 12.84 2.27 -6.16
C GLY A 191 11.56 2.99 -6.59
N ASN A 192 11.17 4.09 -5.93
CA ASN A 192 9.98 4.84 -6.33
C ASN A 192 10.28 5.71 -7.55
N ARG A 193 9.34 5.76 -8.50
CA ARG A 193 9.41 6.60 -9.68
C ARG A 193 9.47 8.08 -9.31
N ILE A 194 10.33 8.83 -9.99
CA ILE A 194 10.39 10.29 -9.86
C ILE A 194 10.38 10.99 -11.21
N ASN A 195 9.86 12.23 -11.25
CA ASN A 195 9.79 13.04 -12.48
C ASN A 195 11.15 13.62 -12.86
N GLU A 196 11.88 14.11 -11.86
CA GLU A 196 13.16 14.80 -12.02
C GLU A 196 14.19 14.23 -11.04
N ALA A 197 15.38 13.89 -11.53
CA ALA A 197 16.45 13.42 -10.68
C ALA A 197 17.07 14.58 -9.88
N PRO A 198 17.39 14.41 -8.59
CA PRO A 198 18.08 15.44 -7.83
C PRO A 198 19.44 15.78 -8.45
N ILE A 199 19.64 17.06 -8.76
CA ILE A 199 20.87 17.62 -9.37
C ILE A 199 22.15 17.22 -8.61
N ARG A 200 22.08 16.91 -7.31
CA ARG A 200 23.25 16.45 -6.53
C ARG A 200 23.70 15.01 -6.85
N ILE A 201 22.84 14.21 -7.50
CA ILE A 201 23.07 12.80 -7.84
C ILE A 201 23.46 12.69 -9.32
N VAL A 202 22.68 13.31 -10.21
CA VAL A 202 22.87 13.27 -11.67
C VAL A 202 22.57 14.65 -12.27
N ARG A 203 23.35 15.10 -13.25
CA ARG A 203 23.15 16.36 -14.01
C ARG A 203 23.36 16.15 -15.51
N ASN A 204 22.59 16.86 -16.33
CA ASN A 204 22.87 16.94 -17.76
C ASN A 204 23.86 18.08 -18.06
N LEU A 205 25.16 17.79 -18.10
CA LEU A 205 26.21 18.79 -18.34
C LEU A 205 26.21 19.36 -19.76
N ALA A 206 25.58 18.67 -20.72
CA ALA A 206 25.56 19.07 -22.13
C ALA A 206 24.38 20.00 -22.46
N ALA A 207 23.39 20.13 -21.59
CA ALA A 207 22.21 20.97 -21.78
C ALA A 207 22.32 22.31 -21.05
N SER A 208 21.57 23.30 -21.53
CA SER A 208 21.44 24.61 -20.85
C SER A 208 20.73 24.50 -19.50
N ASP A 209 19.88 23.50 -19.33
CA ASP A 209 19.23 23.13 -18.07
C ASP A 209 19.86 21.83 -17.55
N PRO A 210 20.54 21.86 -16.37
CA PRO A 210 21.22 20.68 -15.84
C PRO A 210 20.27 19.64 -15.22
N VAL A 211 18.97 19.92 -15.09
CA VAL A 211 17.98 18.98 -14.54
C VAL A 211 17.81 17.78 -15.47
N VAL A 212 17.85 16.57 -14.91
CA VAL A 212 17.55 15.33 -15.63
C VAL A 212 16.08 14.98 -15.40
N ARG A 213 15.27 15.02 -16.45
CA ARG A 213 13.85 14.67 -16.43
C ARG A 213 13.64 13.33 -17.11
N ASN A 214 12.84 12.46 -16.49
CA ASN A 214 12.54 11.15 -17.05
C ASN A 214 11.89 11.30 -18.44
N GLY A 215 12.28 10.48 -19.40
CA GLY A 215 11.88 10.64 -20.81
C GLY A 215 12.79 11.61 -21.55
N LEU A 216 12.58 12.92 -21.42
CA LEU A 216 13.24 13.94 -22.25
C LEU A 216 14.77 13.93 -22.16
N SER A 217 15.32 14.03 -20.94
CA SER A 217 16.78 14.07 -20.75
C SER A 217 17.41 12.72 -21.08
N CYS A 218 16.71 11.62 -20.78
CA CYS A 218 17.16 10.27 -21.03
C CYS A 218 17.25 9.96 -22.54
N ILE A 219 16.19 10.28 -23.31
CA ILE A 219 16.18 10.18 -24.77
C ILE A 219 17.34 11.01 -25.37
N GLY A 220 17.52 12.25 -24.89
CA GLY A 220 18.60 13.12 -25.31
C GLY A 220 19.99 12.64 -24.92
N CYS A 221 20.14 11.87 -23.84
CA CYS A 221 21.40 11.22 -23.50
C CYS A 221 21.64 9.98 -24.38
N HIS A 222 20.60 9.23 -24.73
CA HIS A 222 20.70 7.94 -25.41
C HIS A 222 20.43 7.99 -26.92
N THR A 223 20.63 9.15 -27.56
CA THR A 223 20.46 9.37 -29.02
C THR A 223 21.22 8.39 -29.92
N LYS A 224 22.34 7.86 -29.42
CA LYS A 224 23.23 6.91 -30.11
C LYS A 224 23.11 5.50 -29.51
N GLY A 225 22.02 5.22 -28.81
CA GLY A 225 21.80 3.98 -28.07
C GLY A 225 22.48 3.99 -26.70
N MET A 226 23.02 2.84 -26.29
CA MET A 226 23.60 2.67 -24.97
C MET A 226 24.92 3.45 -24.84
N GLN A 227 25.10 4.12 -23.70
CA GLN A 227 26.33 4.85 -23.40
C GLN A 227 27.50 3.88 -23.16
N THR A 228 28.69 4.25 -23.63
CA THR A 228 29.90 3.45 -23.42
C THR A 228 30.62 3.88 -22.15
N PHE A 229 31.09 2.92 -21.37
CA PHE A 229 31.79 3.12 -20.11
C PHE A 229 32.89 2.07 -19.94
N THR A 230 33.89 2.38 -19.13
CA THR A 230 34.99 1.46 -18.82
C THR A 230 34.86 1.03 -17.37
N ASP A 231 34.82 -0.27 -17.14
CA ASP A 231 34.81 -0.83 -15.78
C ASP A 231 36.16 -0.61 -15.09
N GLU A 232 36.12 -0.03 -13.89
CA GLU A 232 37.29 0.19 -13.04
C GLU A 232 37.32 -0.80 -11.86
N VAL A 233 36.19 -1.41 -11.52
CA VAL A 233 36.03 -2.26 -10.34
C VAL A 233 36.72 -3.62 -10.52
N ARG A 234 36.52 -4.30 -11.66
CA ARG A 234 37.08 -5.64 -11.93
C ARG A 234 38.60 -5.65 -11.81
N ALA A 235 39.28 -4.61 -12.29
CA ALA A 235 40.73 -4.51 -12.22
C ALA A 235 41.25 -4.42 -10.78
N VAL A 236 40.50 -3.74 -9.89
CA VAL A 236 40.81 -3.65 -8.46
C VAL A 236 40.54 -5.00 -7.79
N VAL A 237 39.35 -5.58 -8.00
CA VAL A 237 38.95 -6.88 -7.43
C VAL A 237 39.91 -7.99 -7.84
N SER A 238 40.37 -8.02 -9.10
CA SER A 238 41.30 -9.04 -9.62
C SER A 238 42.63 -9.08 -8.86
N ARG A 239 43.07 -7.95 -8.30
CA ARG A 239 44.34 -7.81 -7.54
C ARG A 239 44.18 -8.16 -6.06
N GLN A 240 42.96 -8.36 -5.57
CA GLN A 240 42.69 -8.74 -4.19
C GLN A 240 43.01 -10.24 -3.94
N PRO A 241 43.24 -10.66 -2.69
CA PRO A 241 43.40 -12.07 -2.34
C PRO A 241 42.20 -12.92 -2.75
N GLU A 242 42.44 -14.19 -3.11
CA GLU A 242 41.36 -15.13 -3.45
C GLU A 242 40.42 -15.34 -2.25
N THR A 243 39.16 -14.96 -2.44
CA THR A 243 38.07 -15.08 -1.46
C THR A 243 36.76 -15.37 -2.18
N PRO A 244 35.74 -15.94 -1.52
CA PRO A 244 34.41 -16.11 -2.11
C PRO A 244 33.81 -14.79 -2.63
N ALA A 245 34.04 -13.68 -1.91
CA ALA A 245 33.60 -12.35 -2.32
C ALA A 245 34.30 -11.88 -3.61
N LYS A 246 35.61 -12.15 -3.77
CA LYS A 246 36.33 -11.88 -5.03
C LYS A 246 35.75 -12.70 -6.18
N ALA A 247 35.51 -14.00 -5.98
CA ALA A 247 34.94 -14.87 -7.00
C ALA A 247 33.54 -14.41 -7.43
N GLN A 248 32.70 -14.00 -6.47
CA GLN A 248 31.38 -13.43 -6.73
C GLN A 248 31.46 -12.09 -7.48
N ALA A 249 32.35 -11.19 -7.07
CA ALA A 249 32.55 -9.91 -7.75
C ALA A 249 33.07 -10.11 -9.19
N LEU A 250 34.05 -11.00 -9.43
CA LEU A 250 34.54 -11.28 -10.79
C LEU A 250 33.54 -12.02 -11.67
N ARG A 251 32.49 -12.62 -11.09
CA ARG A 251 31.35 -13.19 -11.83
C ARG A 251 30.40 -12.11 -12.32
N LEU A 252 30.11 -11.10 -11.49
CA LEU A 252 29.20 -10.01 -11.83
C LEU A 252 29.87 -8.96 -12.71
N TYR A 253 31.06 -8.51 -12.33
CA TYR A 253 31.83 -7.51 -13.07
C TYR A 253 32.63 -8.17 -14.19
N VAL A 254 32.04 -8.34 -15.37
CA VAL A 254 32.60 -9.12 -16.49
C VAL A 254 33.79 -8.45 -17.18
N GLU A 255 34.47 -9.20 -18.05
CA GLU A 255 35.53 -8.62 -18.90
C GLU A 255 34.98 -7.47 -19.75
N GLN A 256 35.79 -6.41 -19.94
CA GLN A 256 35.37 -5.22 -20.68
C GLN A 256 34.85 -5.56 -22.09
N SER A 257 35.50 -6.51 -22.78
CA SER A 257 35.07 -6.93 -24.12
C SER A 257 33.68 -7.59 -24.15
N GLU A 258 33.27 -8.23 -23.07
CA GLU A 258 31.93 -8.84 -22.95
C GLU A 258 30.88 -7.75 -22.69
N MET A 259 31.17 -6.81 -21.79
CA MET A 259 30.32 -5.66 -21.54
C MET A 259 30.16 -4.80 -22.81
N ASP A 260 31.25 -4.53 -23.52
CA ASP A 260 31.24 -3.78 -24.78
C ASP A 260 30.38 -4.49 -25.85
N ALA A 261 30.39 -5.82 -25.89
CA ALA A 261 29.56 -6.59 -26.82
C ALA A 261 28.06 -6.45 -26.50
N LEU A 262 27.68 -6.46 -25.22
CA LEU A 262 26.28 -6.25 -24.80
C LEU A 262 25.79 -4.84 -25.08
N VAL A 263 26.62 -3.83 -24.78
CA VAL A 263 26.34 -2.43 -25.12
C VAL A 263 26.15 -2.27 -26.63
N ALA A 264 26.99 -2.92 -27.43
CA ALA A 264 26.87 -2.92 -28.89
C ALA A 264 25.61 -3.64 -29.38
N GLU A 265 25.27 -4.81 -28.80
CA GLU A 265 24.05 -5.56 -29.13
C GLU A 265 22.78 -4.74 -28.86
N ASP A 266 22.67 -4.17 -27.66
CA ASP A 266 21.48 -3.42 -27.26
C ASP A 266 21.37 -2.07 -28.00
N THR A 267 22.52 -1.48 -28.37
CA THR A 267 22.58 -0.32 -29.29
C THR A 267 22.12 -0.68 -30.69
N GLU A 268 22.53 -1.84 -31.21
CA GLU A 268 22.12 -2.33 -32.53
C GLU A 268 20.62 -2.66 -32.57
N ARG A 269 20.09 -3.25 -31.50
CA ARG A 269 18.65 -3.49 -31.32
C ARG A 269 17.85 -2.18 -31.38
N TYR A 270 18.28 -1.17 -30.62
CA TYR A 270 17.66 0.16 -30.65
C TYR A 270 17.80 0.81 -32.02
N ARG A 271 18.96 0.71 -32.67
CA ARG A 271 19.20 1.21 -34.02
C ARG A 271 18.21 0.63 -35.02
N GLN A 272 18.04 -0.70 -35.04
CA GLN A 272 17.12 -1.38 -35.95
C GLN A 272 15.68 -0.93 -35.71
N ALA A 273 15.22 -0.93 -34.45
CA ALA A 273 13.88 -0.46 -34.11
C ALA A 273 13.64 1.01 -34.50
N LEU A 274 14.66 1.87 -34.32
CA LEU A 274 14.60 3.28 -34.72
C LEU A 274 14.55 3.45 -36.24
N GLU A 275 15.31 2.67 -37.00
CA GLU A 275 15.27 2.71 -38.47
C GLU A 275 13.93 2.20 -39.03
N GLU A 276 13.29 1.24 -38.36
CA GLU A 276 11.95 0.78 -38.72
C GLU A 276 10.87 1.85 -38.53
N THR A 277 11.08 2.85 -37.66
CA THR A 277 10.19 4.01 -37.54
C THR A 277 10.45 5.07 -38.62
N GLY A 278 11.50 4.91 -39.41
CA GLY A 278 12.02 5.93 -40.33
C GLY A 278 13.00 6.92 -39.66
N GLY A 279 13.39 6.68 -38.41
CA GLY A 279 14.40 7.46 -37.71
C GLY A 279 15.83 7.20 -38.24
N VAL A 280 16.74 8.15 -38.01
CA VAL A 280 18.15 8.04 -38.41
C VAL A 280 19.03 7.91 -37.18
N PHE A 281 19.63 6.74 -37.01
CA PHE A 281 20.54 6.48 -35.90
C PHE A 281 21.81 7.35 -35.96
N GLY A 282 22.19 7.92 -34.82
CA GLY A 282 23.32 8.85 -34.72
C GLY A 282 23.14 10.17 -35.49
N GLY A 283 21.94 10.39 -36.06
CA GLY A 283 21.50 11.66 -36.60
C GLY A 283 21.12 12.66 -35.51
N ILE A 284 20.42 13.70 -35.92
CA ILE A 284 19.84 14.67 -35.00
C ILE A 284 18.70 13.96 -34.25
N GLU A 285 18.81 13.81 -32.93
CA GLU A 285 17.73 13.22 -32.13
C GLU A 285 16.53 14.16 -32.14
N PRO A 286 15.38 13.72 -32.70
CA PRO A 286 14.30 14.63 -33.02
C PRO A 286 13.56 15.11 -31.78
N VAL A 287 13.34 14.29 -30.76
CA VAL A 287 12.49 14.65 -29.62
C VAL A 287 13.06 15.80 -28.82
N HIS A 288 14.32 15.71 -28.39
CA HIS A 288 15.00 16.77 -27.66
C HIS A 288 15.15 18.02 -28.51
N ARG A 289 15.39 17.87 -29.81
CA ARG A 289 15.48 19.00 -30.75
C ARG A 289 14.15 19.67 -31.00
N PHE A 290 13.08 18.91 -31.12
CA PHE A 290 11.72 19.42 -31.19
C PHE A 290 11.36 20.10 -29.89
N TYR A 291 11.75 19.55 -28.74
CA TYR A 291 11.59 20.23 -27.46
C TYR A 291 12.36 21.56 -27.42
N GLU A 292 13.66 21.60 -27.75
CA GLU A 292 14.44 22.84 -27.79
C GLU A 292 13.86 23.86 -28.79
N ALA A 293 13.49 23.41 -29.99
CA ALA A 293 12.90 24.26 -31.02
C ALA A 293 11.51 24.77 -30.60
N PHE A 294 10.71 23.93 -29.95
CA PHE A 294 9.42 24.28 -29.42
C PHE A 294 9.58 25.30 -28.28
N GLN A 295 10.49 25.10 -27.32
CA GLN A 295 10.76 26.07 -26.25
C GLN A 295 11.39 27.38 -26.78
N GLY A 296 11.91 27.35 -28.00
CA GLY A 296 12.42 28.52 -28.71
C GLY A 296 11.39 29.64 -28.84
N PRO A 297 11.86 30.90 -28.93
CA PRO A 297 10.98 32.03 -29.10
C PRO A 297 10.24 31.96 -30.45
N ILE A 298 9.00 32.42 -30.46
CA ILE A 298 8.11 32.41 -31.62
C ILE A 298 8.33 33.67 -32.44
N ASP A 299 8.63 33.51 -33.72
CA ASP A 299 8.69 34.61 -34.68
C ASP A 299 7.33 34.94 -35.29
N VAL A 300 7.29 35.98 -36.11
CA VAL A 300 6.03 36.47 -36.70
C VAL A 300 5.37 35.47 -37.64
N ALA A 301 6.15 34.65 -38.35
CA ALA A 301 5.61 33.66 -39.27
C ALA A 301 4.95 32.52 -38.50
N HIS A 302 5.60 32.04 -37.43
CA HIS A 302 5.06 31.00 -36.56
C HIS A 302 3.82 31.49 -35.79
N ALA A 303 3.86 32.71 -35.24
CA ALA A 303 2.71 33.29 -34.55
C ALA A 303 1.49 33.43 -35.48
N ALA A 304 1.70 33.92 -36.71
CA ALA A 304 0.65 34.03 -37.72
C ALA A 304 0.08 32.67 -38.12
N ALA A 305 0.94 31.68 -38.34
CA ALA A 305 0.53 30.33 -38.71
C ALA A 305 -0.27 29.63 -37.59
N ALA A 306 0.16 29.78 -36.33
CA ALA A 306 -0.50 29.18 -35.16
C ALA A 306 -1.93 29.69 -34.93
N VAL A 307 -2.26 30.89 -35.44
CA VAL A 307 -3.61 31.46 -35.42
C VAL A 307 -4.34 31.34 -36.76
N GLY A 308 -3.74 30.64 -37.73
CA GLY A 308 -4.33 30.36 -39.05
C GLY A 308 -4.39 31.57 -40.00
N MET A 309 -3.41 32.48 -39.95
CA MET A 309 -3.35 33.71 -40.74
C MET A 309 -2.08 33.84 -41.59
N GLU A 310 -2.17 34.58 -42.70
CA GLU A 310 -1.00 35.01 -43.48
C GLU A 310 -0.16 36.03 -42.70
N THR A 311 1.16 35.95 -42.79
CA THR A 311 2.09 36.75 -41.96
C THR A 311 1.83 38.25 -42.06
N GLU A 312 1.65 38.80 -43.26
CA GLU A 312 1.37 40.23 -43.43
C GLU A 312 -0.01 40.62 -42.91
N SER A 313 -1.03 39.77 -43.08
CA SER A 313 -2.36 40.04 -42.52
C SER A 313 -2.37 39.98 -40.99
N PHE A 314 -1.57 39.10 -40.40
CA PHE A 314 -1.37 39.05 -38.96
C PHE A 314 -0.63 40.29 -38.44
N LEU A 315 0.44 40.72 -39.13
CA LEU A 315 1.15 41.97 -38.84
C LEU A 315 0.26 43.20 -38.99
N GLU A 316 -0.58 43.26 -40.03
CA GLU A 316 -1.56 44.33 -40.23
C GLU A 316 -2.57 44.35 -39.08
N LYS A 317 -3.08 43.20 -38.66
CA LYS A 317 -3.92 43.12 -37.45
C LYS A 317 -3.18 43.57 -36.19
N ILE A 318 -1.90 43.22 -36.02
CA ILE A 318 -1.09 43.74 -34.89
C ILE A 318 -0.99 45.27 -34.96
N ARG A 319 -0.72 45.84 -36.14
CA ARG A 319 -0.62 47.31 -36.33
C ARG A 319 -1.93 48.02 -36.01
N GLU A 320 -3.04 47.44 -36.42
CA GLU A 320 -4.38 48.02 -36.34
C GLU A 320 -5.04 47.80 -34.99
N ASN A 321 -4.75 46.69 -34.30
CA ASN A 321 -5.40 46.30 -33.05
C ASN A 321 -4.50 46.61 -31.83
N PRO A 322 -4.86 47.61 -30.99
CA PRO A 322 -4.11 47.95 -29.77
C PRO A 322 -4.00 46.79 -28.77
N SER A 323 -5.01 45.93 -28.65
CA SER A 323 -5.00 44.78 -27.74
C SER A 323 -3.99 43.73 -28.15
N LEU A 324 -3.80 43.48 -29.46
CA LEU A 324 -2.71 42.62 -29.93
C LEU A 324 -1.33 43.20 -29.60
N ARG A 325 -1.18 44.53 -29.67
CA ARG A 325 0.05 45.21 -29.27
C ARG A 325 0.28 45.17 -27.76
N GLY A 326 -0.78 45.27 -26.97
CA GLY A 326 -0.77 45.16 -25.51
C GLY A 326 -0.33 43.78 -25.01
N LEU A 327 -0.54 42.73 -25.79
CA LEU A 327 -0.03 41.38 -25.53
C LEU A 327 1.46 41.21 -25.89
N GLY A 328 2.17 42.30 -26.20
CA GLY A 328 3.59 42.29 -26.56
C GLY A 328 3.88 41.83 -27.98
N LEU A 329 2.86 41.63 -28.83
CA LEU A 329 3.05 41.16 -30.21
C LEU A 329 3.70 42.21 -31.13
N SER A 330 3.75 43.48 -30.72
CA SER A 330 4.53 44.52 -31.42
C SER A 330 6.01 44.15 -31.57
N ALA A 331 6.53 43.30 -30.69
CA ALA A 331 7.89 42.75 -30.80
C ALA A 331 8.10 42.00 -32.12
N LEU A 332 7.06 41.42 -32.71
CA LEU A 332 7.08 40.67 -33.97
C LEU A 332 7.15 41.56 -35.22
N GLU A 333 6.90 42.88 -35.09
CA GLU A 333 6.96 43.83 -36.21
C GLU A 333 8.40 44.23 -36.57
N SER A 334 9.31 44.10 -35.61
CA SER A 334 10.73 44.42 -35.82
C SER A 334 11.42 43.35 -36.68
N ALA A 335 12.38 43.73 -37.51
CA ALA A 335 13.15 42.78 -38.31
C ALA A 335 13.91 41.80 -37.40
N GLY A 336 13.54 40.51 -37.41
CA GLY A 336 14.06 39.47 -36.51
C GLY A 336 13.37 39.41 -35.13
N GLY A 337 12.25 40.12 -34.97
CA GLY A 337 11.43 40.16 -33.77
C GLY A 337 10.82 38.81 -33.40
N ASN A 338 10.77 38.51 -32.10
CA ASN A 338 10.23 37.27 -31.56
C ASN A 338 9.66 37.47 -30.15
N ILE A 339 8.87 36.51 -29.68
CA ILE A 339 8.28 36.45 -28.34
C ILE A 339 8.64 35.13 -27.65
N LYS A 340 8.74 35.12 -26.32
CA LYS A 340 9.06 33.89 -25.59
C LYS A 340 7.89 32.89 -25.67
N ARG A 341 8.20 31.58 -25.75
CA ARG A 341 7.21 30.50 -25.94
C ARG A 341 6.22 30.41 -24.77
N ASP A 342 6.69 30.54 -23.54
CA ASP A 342 5.89 30.57 -22.32
C ASP A 342 4.89 31.74 -22.35
N ALA A 343 5.37 32.95 -22.68
CA ALA A 343 4.55 34.14 -22.83
C ALA A 343 3.52 33.98 -23.96
N TRP A 344 3.89 33.40 -25.10
CA TRP A 344 2.94 33.10 -26.17
C TRP A 344 1.87 32.10 -25.72
N THR A 345 2.29 31.01 -25.10
CA THR A 345 1.39 29.92 -24.70
C THR A 345 0.40 30.39 -23.64
N ALA A 346 0.88 31.12 -22.62
CA ALA A 346 0.02 31.71 -21.58
C ALA A 346 -0.99 32.73 -22.15
N ASN A 347 -0.63 33.43 -23.23
CA ASN A 347 -1.48 34.45 -23.84
C ASN A 347 -2.22 33.97 -25.09
N PHE A 348 -2.07 32.71 -25.52
CA PHE A 348 -2.56 32.24 -26.82
C PHE A 348 -4.07 32.46 -26.98
N VAL A 349 -4.84 32.10 -25.95
CA VAL A 349 -6.30 32.33 -25.91
C VAL A 349 -6.65 33.82 -26.02
N ALA A 350 -5.87 34.70 -25.37
CA ALA A 350 -6.07 36.15 -25.44
C ALA A 350 -5.71 36.71 -26.84
N VAL A 351 -4.68 36.17 -27.50
CA VAL A 351 -4.33 36.52 -28.87
C VAL A 351 -5.45 36.14 -29.84
N ILE A 352 -5.98 34.92 -29.75
CA ILE A 352 -7.13 34.48 -30.56
C ILE A 352 -8.33 35.39 -30.32
N SER A 353 -8.65 35.69 -29.06
CA SER A 353 -9.76 36.58 -28.70
C SER A 353 -9.61 37.98 -29.30
N ALA A 354 -8.41 38.55 -29.28
CA ALA A 354 -8.12 39.87 -29.83
C ALA A 354 -8.12 39.88 -31.37
N LEU A 355 -7.67 38.81 -32.02
CA LEU A 355 -7.74 38.68 -33.49
C LEU A 355 -9.18 38.62 -34.02
N ASN A 356 -10.11 38.13 -33.21
CA ASN A 356 -11.52 37.95 -33.56
C ASN A 356 -12.37 39.19 -33.27
N SER A 357 -11.81 40.20 -32.60
CA SER A 357 -12.50 41.43 -32.19
C SER A 357 -11.87 42.67 -32.84
N PRO A 358 -12.62 43.57 -33.51
CA PRO A 358 -12.07 44.85 -33.98
C PRO A 358 -11.97 45.83 -32.81
N ASP A 359 -10.76 46.20 -32.38
CA ASP A 359 -10.58 47.15 -31.27
C ASP A 359 -10.41 48.61 -31.71
N ASP A 360 -11.17 49.45 -31.02
CA ASP A 360 -11.27 50.90 -31.11
C ASP A 360 -9.92 51.59 -30.85
N THR A 361 -9.66 52.66 -31.59
CA THR A 361 -8.36 53.33 -31.68
C THR A 361 -8.00 54.10 -30.40
N GLY A 362 -7.00 53.63 -29.63
CA GLY A 362 -6.43 54.37 -28.52
C GLY A 362 -4.96 54.00 -28.24
N THR A 363 -4.03 54.76 -28.82
CA THR A 363 -2.56 54.60 -28.72
C THR A 363 -2.01 54.78 -27.29
N GLN A 364 -1.02 53.96 -26.88
CA GLN A 364 -0.04 54.35 -25.86
C GLN A 364 1.41 53.97 -26.20
N THR A 365 2.28 54.95 -26.04
CA THR A 365 3.75 54.94 -26.08
C THR A 365 4.32 54.57 -24.70
N VAL A 366 5.43 53.82 -24.67
CA VAL A 366 6.16 53.51 -23.42
C VAL A 366 7.06 54.69 -23.01
N GLU A 367 6.78 55.26 -21.84
CA GLU A 367 7.68 56.10 -21.03
C GLU A 367 7.45 55.77 -19.52
N PRO A 368 8.33 56.22 -18.60
CA PRO A 368 8.80 55.49 -17.42
C PRO A 368 7.75 55.31 -16.31
N VAL A 369 8.00 54.33 -15.41
CA VAL A 369 7.28 53.99 -14.16
C VAL A 369 6.11 54.95 -13.87
N PRO A 370 4.85 54.55 -14.15
CA PRO A 370 3.76 55.49 -14.05
C PRO A 370 3.57 55.89 -12.59
N ASP A 371 3.56 57.21 -12.40
CA ASP A 371 2.78 57.85 -11.35
C ASP A 371 1.33 57.38 -11.59
N TYR A 372 0.92 56.30 -10.92
CA TYR A 372 -0.39 55.68 -11.13
C TYR A 372 -1.45 56.75 -10.96
N ARG A 373 -2.19 57.04 -12.04
CA ARG A 373 -3.34 57.94 -11.92
C ARG A 373 -4.34 57.23 -11.01
N PRO A 374 -4.97 57.92 -10.05
CA PRO A 374 -5.91 57.30 -9.12
C PRO A 374 -7.06 56.53 -9.81
N GLU A 375 -7.36 56.89 -11.06
CA GLU A 375 -8.38 56.26 -11.90
C GLU A 375 -8.03 54.86 -12.47
N ASP A 376 -6.75 54.45 -12.51
CA ASP A 376 -6.32 53.15 -13.06
C ASP A 376 -6.18 52.05 -11.99
N LEU A 377 -6.32 52.42 -10.72
CA LEU A 377 -6.16 51.53 -9.57
C LEU A 377 -7.50 50.91 -9.19
N VAL A 378 -7.50 49.60 -8.94
CA VAL A 378 -8.65 48.89 -8.40
C VAL A 378 -8.62 49.05 -6.88
N ALA A 379 -9.68 49.65 -6.34
CA ALA A 379 -9.85 49.75 -4.91
C ALA A 379 -10.32 48.40 -4.35
N ILE A 380 -9.50 47.77 -3.52
CA ILE A 380 -9.83 46.55 -2.78
C ILE A 380 -9.81 46.93 -1.29
N PRO A 381 -10.95 47.36 -0.73
CA PRO A 381 -11.01 47.93 0.63
C PRO A 381 -10.84 46.88 1.73
N ASP A 382 -11.14 45.61 1.44
CA ASP A 382 -10.94 44.51 2.38
C ASP A 382 -9.46 44.09 2.39
N PRO A 383 -8.74 44.25 3.52
CA PRO A 383 -7.30 43.98 3.58
C PRO A 383 -6.97 42.50 3.42
N ASN A 384 -7.89 41.59 3.77
CA ASN A 384 -7.67 40.16 3.62
C ASN A 384 -7.83 39.76 2.17
N LEU A 385 -8.85 40.29 1.48
CA LEU A 385 -9.02 40.10 0.05
C LEU A 385 -7.85 40.70 -0.74
N LEU A 386 -7.40 41.89 -0.36
CA LEU A 386 -6.23 42.53 -0.95
C LEU A 386 -4.99 41.64 -0.82
N THR A 387 -4.73 41.10 0.37
CA THR A 387 -3.60 40.20 0.62
C THR A 387 -3.64 38.97 -0.28
N VAL A 388 -4.80 38.31 -0.39
CA VAL A 388 -4.98 37.14 -1.27
C VAL A 388 -4.71 37.52 -2.73
N ILE A 389 -5.23 38.65 -3.20
CA ILE A 389 -5.03 39.11 -4.58
C ILE A 389 -3.56 39.45 -4.84
N GLU A 390 -2.88 40.12 -3.90
CA GLU A 390 -1.45 40.43 -4.02
C GLU A 390 -0.62 39.15 -4.16
N GLU A 391 -0.91 38.13 -3.35
CA GLU A 391 -0.25 36.82 -3.44
C GLU A 391 -0.49 36.13 -4.79
N LEU A 392 -1.75 36.09 -5.25
CA LEU A 392 -2.11 35.49 -6.53
C LEU A 392 -1.47 36.19 -7.74
N LEU A 393 -1.24 37.49 -7.63
CA LEU A 393 -0.57 38.29 -8.65
C LEU A 393 0.96 38.32 -8.48
N GLY A 394 1.50 37.67 -7.44
CA GLY A 394 2.94 37.67 -7.13
C GLY A 394 3.49 39.06 -6.76
N LYS A 395 2.65 39.93 -6.19
CA LYS A 395 3.00 41.30 -5.81
C LYS A 395 3.53 41.37 -4.38
N VAL A 396 4.35 42.38 -4.11
CA VAL A 396 4.80 42.69 -2.76
C VAL A 396 3.66 43.37 -2.00
N ALA A 397 3.47 43.02 -0.73
CA ALA A 397 2.40 43.57 0.10
C ALA A 397 2.34 45.11 0.09
N GLY A 398 1.14 45.66 -0.14
CA GLY A 398 0.87 47.09 -0.27
C GLY A 398 1.16 47.67 -1.66
N SER A 399 1.36 46.84 -2.69
CA SER A 399 1.61 47.32 -4.05
C SER A 399 0.29 47.73 -4.72
N PRO A 400 0.23 48.85 -5.47
CA PRO A 400 -0.97 49.24 -6.20
C PRO A 400 -1.38 48.16 -7.21
N ILE A 401 -2.68 47.86 -7.28
CA ILE A 401 -3.24 46.84 -8.18
C ILE A 401 -4.05 47.55 -9.26
N THR A 402 -3.76 47.23 -10.52
CA THR A 402 -4.45 47.81 -11.69
C THR A 402 -5.57 46.89 -12.21
N ALA A 403 -6.50 47.46 -12.97
CA ALA A 403 -7.59 46.68 -13.58
C ALA A 403 -7.08 45.63 -14.57
N GLU A 404 -6.00 45.92 -15.28
CA GLU A 404 -5.35 44.95 -16.19
C GLU A 404 -4.82 43.74 -15.41
N GLU A 405 -4.14 43.97 -14.28
CA GLU A 405 -3.64 42.90 -13.43
C GLU A 405 -4.78 42.06 -12.84
N MET A 406 -5.84 42.71 -12.34
CA MET A 406 -7.04 42.03 -11.87
C MET A 406 -7.66 41.12 -12.94
N SER A 407 -7.67 41.57 -14.20
CA SER A 407 -8.22 40.79 -15.31
C SER A 407 -7.45 39.50 -15.63
N ARG A 408 -6.25 39.29 -15.06
CA ARG A 408 -5.45 38.06 -15.24
C ARG A 408 -5.91 36.93 -14.31
N LEU A 409 -6.65 37.24 -13.26
CA LEU A 409 -7.16 36.24 -12.33
C LEU A 409 -8.24 35.38 -12.99
N THR A 410 -8.01 34.07 -13.03
CA THR A 410 -8.97 33.06 -13.50
C THR A 410 -9.54 32.23 -12.35
N ARG A 411 -8.83 32.14 -11.23
CA ARG A 411 -9.27 31.46 -10.01
C ARG A 411 -8.85 32.24 -8.77
N ILE A 412 -9.72 32.28 -7.78
CA ILE A 412 -9.40 32.73 -6.41
C ILE A 412 -9.81 31.65 -5.42
N ASP A 413 -8.91 31.32 -4.50
CA ASP A 413 -9.13 30.37 -3.41
C ASP A 413 -8.74 31.08 -2.10
N ALA A 414 -9.74 31.39 -1.29
CA ALA A 414 -9.63 32.26 -0.11
C ALA A 414 -10.63 31.84 0.97
N ASP A 415 -10.69 30.54 1.25
CA ASP A 415 -11.43 30.01 2.38
C ASP A 415 -10.83 30.48 3.71
N ASP A 416 -11.68 30.69 4.72
CA ASP A 416 -11.28 31.01 6.10
C ASP A 416 -10.38 32.27 6.22
N ALA A 417 -10.39 33.14 5.19
CA ALA A 417 -9.52 34.31 5.10
C ALA A 417 -10.04 35.53 5.87
N GLY A 418 -11.25 35.46 6.45
CA GLY A 418 -11.88 36.57 7.16
C GLY A 418 -12.29 37.74 6.25
N ILE A 419 -12.61 37.46 4.99
CA ILE A 419 -13.05 38.42 3.99
C ILE A 419 -14.52 38.79 4.25
N SER A 420 -14.86 40.06 4.06
CA SER A 420 -16.22 40.58 4.26
C SER A 420 -16.74 41.43 3.11
N ASP A 421 -15.83 42.04 2.33
CA ASP A 421 -16.17 42.91 1.20
C ASP A 421 -15.42 42.43 -0.06
N LEU A 422 -16.19 42.15 -1.12
CA LEU A 422 -15.69 41.67 -2.41
C LEU A 422 -15.38 42.79 -3.41
N THR A 423 -15.53 44.05 -3.00
CA THR A 423 -15.27 45.21 -3.87
C THR A 423 -13.87 45.14 -4.48
N GLY A 424 -13.80 45.40 -5.78
CA GLY A 424 -12.62 45.26 -6.61
C GLY A 424 -12.65 44.01 -7.49
N LEU A 425 -13.37 42.95 -7.11
CA LEU A 425 -13.50 41.75 -7.93
C LEU A 425 -14.24 41.97 -9.26
N GLU A 426 -15.04 43.03 -9.38
CA GLU A 426 -15.67 43.42 -10.65
C GLU A 426 -14.65 43.67 -11.78
N ALA A 427 -13.38 43.95 -11.43
CA ALA A 427 -12.29 44.11 -12.38
C ALA A 427 -11.68 42.76 -12.85
N ALA A 428 -11.92 41.66 -12.13
CA ALA A 428 -11.42 40.32 -12.47
C ALA A 428 -12.30 39.64 -13.53
N THR A 429 -12.44 40.27 -14.70
CA THR A 429 -13.40 39.87 -15.75
C THR A 429 -13.16 38.49 -16.36
N LYS A 430 -11.98 37.87 -16.17
CA LYS A 430 -11.66 36.51 -16.62
C LYS A 430 -11.85 35.43 -15.55
N LEU A 431 -12.42 35.77 -14.41
CA LEU A 431 -12.58 34.85 -13.30
C LEU A 431 -13.57 33.72 -13.65
N GLU A 432 -13.13 32.48 -13.45
CA GLU A 432 -13.86 31.25 -13.75
C GLU A 432 -14.26 30.49 -12.48
N ARG A 433 -13.43 30.56 -11.43
CA ARG A 433 -13.67 29.86 -10.17
C ARG A 433 -13.40 30.72 -8.95
N ILE A 434 -14.30 30.67 -7.98
CA ILE A 434 -14.11 31.29 -6.67
C ILE A 434 -14.43 30.32 -5.53
N GLU A 435 -13.54 30.28 -4.55
CA GLU A 435 -13.75 29.59 -3.27
C GLU A 435 -13.55 30.60 -2.14
N PHE A 436 -14.64 30.94 -1.44
CA PHE A 436 -14.67 31.90 -0.34
C PHE A 436 -15.44 31.32 0.86
N ARG A 437 -15.20 30.06 1.21
CA ARG A 437 -15.92 29.38 2.31
C ARG A 437 -15.52 29.96 3.67
N HIS A 438 -16.44 29.95 4.63
CA HIS A 438 -16.26 30.39 6.02
C HIS A 438 -15.69 31.81 6.15
N ASN A 439 -16.31 32.75 5.45
CA ASN A 439 -15.98 34.17 5.50
C ASN A 439 -17.16 34.97 6.11
N SER A 440 -17.16 36.29 5.96
CA SER A 440 -18.25 37.17 6.43
C SER A 440 -18.88 37.97 5.28
N ILE A 441 -18.88 37.41 4.07
CA ILE A 441 -19.39 38.06 2.86
C ILE A 441 -20.92 38.10 2.91
N SER A 442 -21.51 39.28 2.70
CA SER A 442 -22.96 39.45 2.57
C SER A 442 -23.40 40.05 1.24
N ASP A 443 -22.53 40.82 0.58
CA ASP A 443 -22.82 41.51 -0.67
C ASP A 443 -22.09 40.81 -1.84
N LEU A 444 -22.88 40.28 -2.79
CA LEU A 444 -22.38 39.63 -4.00
C LEU A 444 -22.38 40.56 -5.21
N THR A 445 -22.75 41.84 -5.06
CA THR A 445 -22.80 42.82 -6.16
C THR A 445 -21.50 42.88 -6.98
N PRO A 446 -20.29 42.81 -6.38
CA PRO A 446 -19.03 42.77 -7.13
C PRO A 446 -18.88 41.59 -8.10
N LEU A 447 -19.65 40.52 -7.92
CA LEU A 447 -19.66 39.37 -8.84
C LEU A 447 -20.56 39.58 -10.07
N THR A 448 -21.35 40.66 -10.10
CA THR A 448 -22.27 40.95 -11.20
C THR A 448 -21.49 41.09 -12.51
N GLY A 449 -21.89 40.34 -13.53
CA GLY A 449 -21.30 40.43 -14.86
C GLY A 449 -19.99 39.65 -15.05
N LEU A 450 -19.50 38.94 -14.03
CA LEU A 450 -18.37 38.01 -14.16
C LEU A 450 -18.80 36.70 -14.85
N ILE A 451 -19.30 36.83 -16.08
CA ILE A 451 -20.02 35.78 -16.83
C ILE A 451 -19.20 34.51 -17.12
N ARG A 452 -17.89 34.53 -16.88
CA ARG A 452 -17.03 33.35 -17.04
C ARG A 452 -17.03 32.44 -15.81
N LEU A 453 -17.55 32.90 -14.68
CA LEU A 453 -17.70 32.08 -13.48
C LEU A 453 -18.50 30.82 -13.81
N ASN A 454 -17.86 29.67 -13.58
CA ASN A 454 -18.43 28.35 -13.74
C ASN A 454 -18.54 27.58 -12.41
N ASN A 455 -17.74 27.95 -11.40
CA ASN A 455 -17.76 27.29 -10.09
C ASN A 455 -17.65 28.32 -8.96
N ILE A 456 -18.70 28.42 -8.14
CA ILE A 456 -18.80 29.39 -7.06
C ILE A 456 -19.04 28.64 -5.75
N LYS A 457 -18.15 28.81 -4.76
CA LYS A 457 -18.34 28.27 -3.41
C LYS A 457 -18.32 29.38 -2.37
N LEU A 458 -19.45 29.54 -1.69
CA LEU A 458 -19.72 30.60 -0.72
C LEU A 458 -20.25 30.03 0.61
N ARG A 459 -19.94 28.77 0.93
CA ARG A 459 -20.42 28.13 2.18
C ARG A 459 -20.03 28.94 3.41
N GLY A 460 -20.92 29.07 4.41
CA GLY A 460 -20.58 29.66 5.71
C GLY A 460 -20.30 31.16 5.63
N ASN A 461 -21.18 31.90 4.93
CA ASN A 461 -21.13 33.34 4.79
C ASN A 461 -22.43 33.97 5.31
N ARG A 462 -22.71 35.23 4.95
CA ARG A 462 -23.91 35.98 5.38
C ARG A 462 -24.73 36.46 4.17
N VAL A 463 -24.71 35.70 3.08
CA VAL A 463 -25.43 36.04 1.85
C VAL A 463 -26.93 35.90 2.09
N THR A 464 -27.68 36.92 1.71
CA THR A 464 -29.16 36.92 1.73
C THR A 464 -29.76 37.11 0.34
N ASP A 465 -29.10 37.91 -0.50
CA ASP A 465 -29.53 38.23 -1.86
C ASP A 465 -28.60 37.60 -2.91
N VAL A 466 -29.17 36.72 -3.73
CA VAL A 466 -28.47 36.05 -4.86
C VAL A 466 -28.78 36.70 -6.21
N THR A 467 -29.48 37.84 -6.24
CA THR A 467 -29.75 38.60 -7.47
C THR A 467 -28.51 38.89 -8.31
N PRO A 468 -27.35 39.25 -7.73
CA PRO A 468 -26.11 39.45 -8.49
C PRO A 468 -25.67 38.25 -9.34
N LEU A 469 -26.10 37.03 -8.97
CA LEU A 469 -25.72 35.80 -9.67
C LEU A 469 -26.61 35.49 -10.89
N ALA A 470 -27.75 36.18 -11.06
CA ALA A 470 -28.76 35.84 -12.06
C ALA A 470 -28.26 35.80 -13.52
N GLY A 471 -27.23 36.59 -13.84
CA GLY A 471 -26.63 36.68 -15.17
C GLY A 471 -25.47 35.72 -15.44
N LEU A 472 -25.05 34.92 -14.45
CA LEU A 472 -23.86 34.07 -14.54
C LEU A 472 -24.17 32.73 -15.21
N ILE A 473 -24.63 32.78 -16.46
CA ILE A 473 -25.19 31.64 -17.20
C ILE A 473 -24.22 30.46 -17.44
N ASN A 474 -22.93 30.62 -17.13
CA ASN A 474 -21.91 29.59 -17.24
C ASN A 474 -21.66 28.79 -15.95
N VAL A 475 -22.35 29.14 -14.86
CA VAL A 475 -22.23 28.42 -13.58
C VAL A 475 -22.72 26.98 -13.74
N ASP A 476 -21.83 26.04 -13.44
CA ASP A 476 -22.02 24.59 -13.41
C ASP A 476 -22.27 24.11 -11.97
N TRP A 477 -21.49 24.63 -11.01
CA TRP A 477 -21.64 24.33 -9.59
C TRP A 477 -21.79 25.61 -8.74
N LEU A 478 -22.79 25.61 -7.86
CA LEU A 478 -23.09 26.73 -6.96
C LEU A 478 -23.25 26.24 -5.51
N GLY A 479 -22.24 26.46 -4.68
CA GLY A 479 -22.28 26.17 -3.24
C GLY A 479 -22.66 27.41 -2.43
N LEU A 480 -23.85 27.39 -1.84
CA LEU A 480 -24.45 28.47 -1.05
C LEU A 480 -24.81 28.01 0.37
N GLU A 481 -24.23 26.90 0.83
CA GLU A 481 -24.55 26.31 2.12
C GLU A 481 -24.26 27.26 3.29
N GLU A 482 -25.00 27.15 4.40
CA GLU A 482 -24.78 27.96 5.62
C GLU A 482 -24.72 29.47 5.33
N ASN A 483 -25.79 29.98 4.71
CA ASN A 483 -26.04 31.39 4.47
C ASN A 483 -27.45 31.75 4.99
N GLU A 484 -27.97 32.93 4.63
CA GLU A 484 -29.25 33.46 5.07
C GLU A 484 -30.23 33.65 3.90
N ILE A 485 -30.12 32.83 2.85
CA ILE A 485 -30.88 32.96 1.61
C ILE A 485 -32.30 32.43 1.80
N ILE A 486 -33.28 33.15 1.26
CA ILE A 486 -34.70 32.75 1.30
C ILE A 486 -35.27 32.52 -0.10
N ASP A 487 -34.85 33.32 -1.08
CA ASP A 487 -35.43 33.35 -2.43
C ASP A 487 -34.44 32.88 -3.51
N LEU A 488 -34.78 31.79 -4.21
CA LEU A 488 -34.02 31.25 -5.33
C LEU A 488 -34.49 31.76 -6.70
N SER A 489 -35.51 32.61 -6.76
CA SER A 489 -36.07 33.16 -8.00
C SER A 489 -35.05 33.76 -8.96
N PRO A 490 -33.98 34.45 -8.50
CA PRO A 490 -32.95 34.97 -9.40
C PRO A 490 -32.17 33.89 -10.16
N LEU A 491 -32.10 32.67 -9.65
CA LEU A 491 -31.26 31.60 -10.21
C LEU A 491 -31.93 30.82 -11.36
N LYS A 492 -33.21 31.08 -11.67
CA LYS A 492 -33.99 30.33 -12.67
C LYS A 492 -33.38 30.31 -14.09
N GLY A 493 -32.48 31.24 -14.38
CA GLY A 493 -31.81 31.42 -15.67
C GLY A 493 -30.47 30.69 -15.83
N LEU A 494 -29.96 30.03 -14.78
CA LEU A 494 -28.67 29.36 -14.77
C LEU A 494 -28.73 27.98 -15.45
N ILE A 495 -29.08 27.96 -16.73
CA ILE A 495 -29.42 26.73 -17.48
C ILE A 495 -28.28 25.68 -17.57
N LYS A 496 -27.03 26.07 -17.32
CA LYS A 496 -25.87 25.16 -17.26
C LYS A 496 -25.64 24.55 -15.87
N LEU A 497 -26.35 25.01 -14.84
CA LEU A 497 -26.16 24.54 -13.47
C LEU A 497 -26.43 23.03 -13.37
N ASN A 498 -25.38 22.24 -13.16
CA ASN A 498 -25.45 20.81 -12.88
C ASN A 498 -25.76 20.55 -11.41
N GLY A 499 -25.25 21.38 -10.49
CA GLY A 499 -25.49 21.13 -9.09
C GLY A 499 -25.47 22.36 -8.19
N ILE A 500 -26.26 22.27 -7.12
CA ILE A 500 -26.43 23.36 -6.16
C ILE A 500 -26.43 22.84 -4.72
N GLY A 501 -25.67 23.50 -3.86
CA GLY A 501 -25.70 23.32 -2.41
C GLY A 501 -26.43 24.49 -1.77
N ILE A 502 -27.51 24.24 -1.04
CA ILE A 502 -28.36 25.24 -0.38
C ILE A 502 -28.58 24.93 1.11
N SER A 503 -27.83 23.98 1.66
CA SER A 503 -27.98 23.55 3.05
C SER A 503 -27.89 24.68 4.06
N GLY A 504 -28.57 24.59 5.19
CA GLY A 504 -28.49 25.56 6.28
C GLY A 504 -29.04 26.95 5.93
N ASN A 505 -29.87 27.05 4.89
CA ASN A 505 -30.57 28.28 4.52
C ASN A 505 -32.08 28.17 4.83
N PRO A 506 -32.77 29.28 5.13
CA PRO A 506 -34.22 29.34 5.33
C PRO A 506 -35.06 29.22 4.03
N ILE A 507 -34.62 28.40 3.06
CA ILE A 507 -35.30 28.17 1.78
C ILE A 507 -36.41 27.14 1.95
N SER A 508 -37.64 27.50 1.52
CA SER A 508 -38.78 26.57 1.53
C SER A 508 -39.33 26.24 0.14
N ASP A 509 -39.04 27.07 -0.88
CA ASP A 509 -39.52 26.91 -2.25
C ASP A 509 -38.36 26.67 -3.23
N VAL A 510 -38.33 25.48 -3.83
CA VAL A 510 -37.37 25.08 -4.87
C VAL A 510 -37.93 25.20 -6.28
N SER A 511 -39.19 25.64 -6.45
CA SER A 511 -39.82 25.77 -7.76
C SER A 511 -39.03 26.63 -8.78
N PRO A 512 -38.25 27.66 -8.38
CA PRO A 512 -37.39 28.37 -9.32
C PRO A 512 -36.34 27.51 -10.02
N LEU A 513 -35.96 26.37 -9.45
CA LEU A 513 -34.96 25.45 -10.01
C LEU A 513 -35.55 24.51 -11.07
N ALA A 514 -36.88 24.45 -11.23
CA ALA A 514 -37.56 23.50 -12.11
C ALA A 514 -37.21 23.67 -13.60
N SER A 515 -36.77 24.88 -14.02
CA SER A 515 -36.34 25.17 -15.39
C SER A 515 -34.88 24.82 -15.68
N LEU A 516 -34.11 24.40 -14.67
CA LEU A 516 -32.69 24.10 -14.81
C LEU A 516 -32.51 22.67 -15.35
N ILE A 517 -32.59 22.54 -16.67
CA ILE A 517 -32.60 21.23 -17.36
C ILE A 517 -31.30 20.42 -17.21
N SER A 518 -30.20 21.08 -16.84
CA SER A 518 -28.89 20.45 -16.59
C SER A 518 -28.74 19.95 -15.15
N LEU A 519 -29.64 20.36 -14.25
CA LEU A 519 -29.55 20.09 -12.82
C LEU A 519 -29.64 18.59 -12.54
N GLU A 520 -28.61 18.07 -11.91
CA GLU A 520 -28.38 16.68 -11.56
C GLU A 520 -28.39 16.45 -10.05
N ARG A 521 -27.87 17.40 -9.27
CA ARG A 521 -27.70 17.26 -7.82
C ARG A 521 -28.17 18.48 -7.02
N ILE A 522 -28.87 18.22 -5.92
CA ILE A 522 -29.27 19.22 -4.92
C ILE A 522 -28.85 18.73 -3.53
N ASN A 523 -28.13 19.58 -2.79
CA ASN A 523 -27.81 19.35 -1.38
C ASN A 523 -28.57 20.40 -0.54
N ALA A 524 -29.48 19.96 0.34
CA ALA A 524 -30.47 20.79 1.03
C ALA A 524 -30.74 20.37 2.49
N TRP A 525 -29.72 19.92 3.21
CA TRP A 525 -29.75 19.70 4.66
C TRP A 525 -30.15 20.96 5.43
N ASN A 526 -30.84 20.82 6.56
CA ASN A 526 -31.25 21.95 7.41
C ASN A 526 -32.05 23.03 6.67
N THR A 527 -32.94 22.65 5.74
CA THR A 527 -33.85 23.54 5.02
C THR A 527 -35.31 23.18 5.25
N PRO A 528 -36.24 24.14 5.40
CA PRO A 528 -37.67 23.89 5.62
C PRO A 528 -38.43 23.45 4.34
N ILE A 529 -37.78 22.81 3.37
CA ILE A 529 -38.41 22.37 2.13
C ILE A 529 -39.35 21.19 2.42
N SER A 530 -40.58 21.28 1.91
CA SER A 530 -41.59 20.23 2.07
C SER A 530 -42.08 19.62 0.75
N ASP A 531 -41.73 20.21 -0.39
CA ASP A 531 -42.16 19.74 -1.71
C ASP A 531 -41.07 19.95 -2.76
N PHE A 532 -40.52 18.84 -3.27
CA PHE A 532 -39.60 18.81 -4.42
C PHE A 532 -40.30 18.43 -5.73
N SER A 533 -41.61 18.13 -5.73
CA SER A 533 -42.31 17.64 -6.91
C SER A 533 -42.36 18.64 -8.06
N THR A 534 -42.19 19.93 -7.76
CA THR A 534 -42.03 20.99 -8.76
C THR A 534 -40.81 20.74 -9.67
N LEU A 535 -39.80 20.01 -9.19
CA LEU A 535 -38.60 19.65 -9.92
C LEU A 535 -38.77 18.45 -10.86
N ALA A 536 -39.97 17.87 -11.00
CA ALA A 536 -40.22 16.76 -11.92
C ALA A 536 -39.88 17.06 -13.39
N SER A 537 -39.75 18.35 -13.74
CA SER A 537 -39.31 18.80 -15.07
C SER A 537 -37.79 18.78 -15.26
N ALA A 538 -36.99 18.76 -14.18
CA ALA A 538 -35.54 18.66 -14.20
C ALA A 538 -35.12 17.21 -14.51
N ARG A 539 -35.18 16.84 -15.79
CA ARG A 539 -35.05 15.43 -16.25
C ARG A 539 -33.69 14.78 -15.95
N ARG A 540 -32.67 15.57 -15.66
CA ARG A 540 -31.33 15.10 -15.29
C ARG A 540 -31.16 14.94 -13.78
N LEU A 541 -32.12 15.34 -12.95
CA LEU A 541 -31.99 15.27 -11.50
C LEU A 541 -31.88 13.81 -11.05
N ARG A 542 -30.71 13.44 -10.52
CA ARG A 542 -30.38 12.08 -10.04
C ARG A 542 -30.21 12.03 -8.54
N TRP A 543 -29.79 13.12 -7.92
CA TRP A 543 -29.35 13.13 -6.53
C TRP A 543 -30.01 14.26 -5.73
N ILE A 544 -30.70 13.87 -4.66
CA ILE A 544 -31.17 14.80 -3.63
C ILE A 544 -30.60 14.37 -2.27
N GLU A 545 -29.92 15.28 -1.60
CA GLU A 545 -29.59 15.17 -0.18
C GLU A 545 -30.43 16.16 0.61
N PHE A 546 -31.08 15.66 1.64
CA PHE A 546 -31.97 16.42 2.49
C PHE A 546 -31.92 15.81 3.89
N GLY A 547 -32.08 16.59 4.95
CA GLY A 547 -32.01 16.01 6.28
C GLY A 547 -31.70 16.99 7.39
N ASN A 548 -31.65 16.48 8.62
CA ASN A 548 -31.38 17.24 9.84
C ASN A 548 -32.41 18.35 10.09
N ASN A 549 -33.64 18.09 9.68
CA ASN A 549 -34.74 19.03 9.81
C ASN A 549 -35.62 18.66 11.00
N ASN A 550 -35.41 19.34 12.13
CA ASN A 550 -36.24 19.18 13.33
C ASN A 550 -37.73 19.56 13.14
N PHE A 551 -38.10 20.14 11.99
CA PHE A 551 -39.46 20.56 11.66
C PHE A 551 -40.16 19.67 10.64
N VAL A 552 -39.42 18.79 9.96
CA VAL A 552 -39.99 17.83 9.03
C VAL A 552 -40.23 16.55 9.80
N SER A 553 -41.43 15.98 9.64
CA SER A 553 -41.83 14.69 10.20
C SER A 553 -42.60 13.84 9.18
N VAL A 554 -42.74 14.38 7.97
CA VAL A 554 -43.39 13.78 6.82
C VAL A 554 -42.39 13.84 5.68
N LEU A 555 -42.23 12.74 4.95
CA LEU A 555 -41.40 12.69 3.76
C LEU A 555 -41.80 13.84 2.80
N PRO A 556 -40.85 14.71 2.38
CA PRO A 556 -41.14 15.73 1.39
C PRO A 556 -41.77 15.13 0.13
N SER A 557 -42.65 15.87 -0.52
CA SER A 557 -43.27 15.40 -1.76
C SER A 557 -42.22 15.26 -2.87
N LEU A 558 -41.95 14.01 -3.30
CA LEU A 558 -41.01 13.66 -4.37
C LEU A 558 -41.71 13.29 -5.69
N LYS A 559 -43.03 13.53 -5.77
CA LYS A 559 -43.89 13.00 -6.83
C LYS A 559 -43.34 13.36 -8.22
N GLY A 560 -43.16 12.36 -9.07
CA GLY A 560 -42.74 12.54 -10.46
C GLY A 560 -41.22 12.54 -10.70
N LEU A 561 -40.38 12.54 -9.66
CA LEU A 561 -38.91 12.54 -9.76
C LEU A 561 -38.34 11.14 -10.11
N ARG A 562 -38.88 10.50 -11.16
CA ARG A 562 -38.57 9.11 -11.56
C ARG A 562 -37.12 8.91 -12.05
N SER A 563 -36.39 10.00 -12.25
CA SER A 563 -34.99 10.03 -12.67
C SER A 563 -34.01 9.78 -11.52
N LEU A 564 -34.44 9.89 -10.26
CA LEU A 564 -33.57 9.76 -9.09
C LEU A 564 -32.83 8.42 -9.05
N ARG A 565 -31.57 8.49 -8.66
CA ARG A 565 -30.62 7.38 -8.42
C ARG A 565 -30.15 7.34 -6.97
N ARG A 566 -29.97 8.52 -6.37
CA ARG A 566 -29.52 8.69 -5.00
C ARG A 566 -30.47 9.59 -4.22
N LEU A 567 -30.88 9.12 -3.05
CA LEU A 567 -31.74 9.86 -2.14
C LEU A 567 -31.25 9.69 -0.71
N GLU A 568 -30.99 10.81 -0.04
CA GLU A 568 -30.61 10.83 1.37
C GLU A 568 -31.61 11.70 2.13
N ILE A 569 -32.26 11.11 3.14
CA ILE A 569 -33.21 11.80 4.02
C ILE A 569 -32.99 11.35 5.46
N ASN A 570 -31.98 11.92 6.11
CA ASN A 570 -31.56 11.52 7.45
C ASN A 570 -32.02 12.54 8.51
N ASN A 571 -32.27 12.11 9.75
CA ASN A 571 -32.58 12.99 10.89
C ASN A 571 -33.85 13.86 10.67
N CYS A 572 -34.96 13.27 10.22
CA CYS A 572 -36.21 13.98 9.91
C CYS A 572 -37.46 13.37 10.57
N ASN A 573 -37.32 12.52 11.60
CA ASN A 573 -38.46 11.89 12.28
C ASN A 573 -39.52 11.25 11.35
N ILE A 574 -39.12 10.82 10.14
CA ILE A 574 -40.05 10.31 9.13
C ILE A 574 -40.47 8.90 9.53
N SER A 575 -41.77 8.61 9.42
CA SER A 575 -42.30 7.26 9.65
C SER A 575 -42.94 6.63 8.41
N ASP A 576 -43.57 7.44 7.55
CA ASP A 576 -44.21 6.98 6.31
C ASP A 576 -43.31 7.21 5.09
N ILE A 577 -42.83 6.10 4.52
CA ILE A 577 -42.03 6.07 3.29
C ILE A 577 -42.78 5.45 2.10
N THR A 578 -44.11 5.30 2.19
CA THR A 578 -44.96 4.78 1.10
C THR A 578 -44.68 5.44 -0.25
N PRO A 579 -44.45 6.76 -0.35
CA PRO A 579 -44.15 7.39 -1.63
C PRO A 579 -42.89 6.85 -2.31
N LEU A 580 -41.95 6.24 -1.58
CA LEU A 580 -40.71 5.73 -2.14
C LEU A 580 -40.90 4.52 -3.07
N ALA A 581 -42.05 3.84 -3.01
CA ALA A 581 -42.33 2.63 -3.81
C ALA A 581 -42.26 2.86 -5.34
N GLU A 582 -42.40 4.10 -5.81
CA GLU A 582 -42.37 4.43 -7.24
C GLU A 582 -40.94 4.61 -7.82
N PHE A 583 -39.91 4.78 -6.98
CA PHE A 583 -38.55 5.15 -7.41
C PHE A 583 -37.67 3.93 -7.69
N THR A 584 -38.17 3.01 -8.51
CA THR A 584 -37.51 1.72 -8.88
C THR A 584 -36.13 1.84 -9.53
N GLN A 585 -35.67 3.06 -9.80
CA GLN A 585 -34.35 3.37 -10.35
C GLN A 585 -33.33 3.78 -9.28
N LEU A 586 -33.72 3.85 -8.00
CA LEU A 586 -32.78 4.13 -6.92
C LEU A 586 -31.71 3.04 -6.83
N GLU A 587 -30.47 3.49 -6.71
CA GLU A 587 -29.25 2.71 -6.52
C GLU A 587 -28.68 2.96 -5.11
N TRP A 588 -28.91 4.16 -4.56
CA TRP A 588 -28.47 4.57 -3.22
C TRP A 588 -29.62 5.20 -2.43
N LEU A 589 -29.88 4.68 -1.22
CA LEU A 589 -30.91 5.21 -0.33
C LEU A 589 -30.41 5.26 1.12
N GLU A 590 -30.48 6.44 1.73
CA GLU A 590 -30.23 6.63 3.17
C GLU A 590 -31.43 7.26 3.85
N LEU A 591 -31.86 6.65 4.97
CA LEU A 591 -32.97 7.12 5.80
C LEU A 591 -32.63 7.00 7.30
N VAL A 592 -31.40 7.38 7.65
CA VAL A 592 -30.82 7.23 9.00
C VAL A 592 -31.51 8.12 10.02
N ASN A 593 -31.65 7.64 11.26
CA ASN A 593 -32.20 8.40 12.39
C ASN A 593 -33.58 8.98 12.09
N ASN A 594 -34.52 8.10 11.76
CA ASN A 594 -35.92 8.41 11.52
C ASN A 594 -36.80 7.53 12.44
N LEU A 595 -38.10 7.46 12.16
CA LEU A 595 -39.09 6.69 12.92
C LEU A 595 -39.75 5.62 12.04
N ILE A 596 -38.99 5.04 11.10
CA ILE A 596 -39.49 4.08 10.12
C ILE A 596 -39.64 2.71 10.78
N SER A 597 -40.83 2.11 10.67
CA SER A 597 -41.08 0.72 11.07
C SER A 597 -41.48 -0.18 9.90
N ASP A 598 -42.18 0.37 8.89
CA ASP A 598 -42.62 -0.36 7.71
C ASP A 598 -41.76 -0.03 6.48
N ILE A 599 -40.94 -1.01 6.06
CA ILE A 599 -40.10 -0.93 4.86
C ILE A 599 -40.68 -1.70 3.66
N THR A 600 -41.94 -2.13 3.72
CA THR A 600 -42.67 -2.74 2.59
C THR A 600 -42.56 -1.94 1.28
N PRO A 601 -42.56 -0.59 1.28
CA PRO A 601 -42.39 0.22 0.08
C PRO A 601 -41.08 -0.05 -0.68
N LEU A 602 -40.02 -0.52 -0.01
CA LEU A 602 -38.69 -0.72 -0.60
C LEU A 602 -38.57 -2.00 -1.44
N ARG A 603 -39.50 -2.96 -1.29
CA ARG A 603 -39.41 -4.32 -1.87
C ARG A 603 -39.19 -4.40 -3.39
N ASN A 604 -39.58 -3.36 -4.13
CA ASN A 604 -39.44 -3.32 -5.59
C ASN A 604 -38.26 -2.48 -6.08
N LEU A 605 -37.45 -1.92 -5.18
CA LEU A 605 -36.29 -1.08 -5.52
C LEU A 605 -35.06 -1.95 -5.84
N ARG A 606 -35.23 -2.88 -6.78
CA ARG A 606 -34.25 -3.94 -7.10
C ARG A 606 -32.92 -3.44 -7.68
N GLY A 607 -32.83 -2.15 -7.97
CA GLY A 607 -31.61 -1.47 -8.37
C GLY A 607 -30.70 -1.06 -7.19
N LEU A 608 -31.19 -1.11 -5.95
CA LEU A 608 -30.43 -0.68 -4.78
C LEU A 608 -29.15 -1.50 -4.58
N GLU A 609 -28.05 -0.79 -4.44
CA GLU A 609 -26.70 -1.27 -4.15
C GLU A 609 -26.27 -0.82 -2.74
N HIS A 610 -26.69 0.38 -2.33
CA HIS A 610 -26.47 0.93 -0.99
C HIS A 610 -27.80 1.24 -0.29
N LEU A 611 -27.99 0.69 0.91
CA LEU A 611 -29.15 0.97 1.76
C LEU A 611 -28.73 1.21 3.22
N ASN A 612 -28.97 2.41 3.72
CA ASN A 612 -28.77 2.73 5.12
C ASN A 612 -30.10 3.07 5.82
N LEU A 613 -30.44 2.25 6.81
CA LEU A 613 -31.65 2.34 7.63
C LEU A 613 -31.31 2.36 9.14
N ASP A 614 -30.09 2.74 9.50
CA ASP A 614 -29.64 2.84 10.89
C ASP A 614 -30.55 3.77 11.72
N ALA A 615 -30.67 3.46 13.02
CA ALA A 615 -31.43 4.24 13.99
C ALA A 615 -32.88 4.48 13.55
N ASN A 616 -33.62 3.38 13.37
CA ASN A 616 -35.06 3.39 13.09
C ASN A 616 -35.77 2.46 14.10
N ILE A 617 -37.01 2.06 13.81
CA ILE A 617 -37.80 1.15 14.65
C ILE A 617 -38.30 -0.04 13.83
N ILE A 618 -37.44 -0.55 12.93
CA ILE A 618 -37.76 -1.64 12.00
C ILE A 618 -37.71 -2.98 12.74
N GLU A 619 -38.74 -3.81 12.51
CA GLU A 619 -38.81 -5.19 13.04
C GLU A 619 -38.72 -6.23 11.91
N ASP A 620 -39.38 -5.98 10.77
CA ASP A 620 -39.47 -6.91 9.64
C ASP A 620 -38.58 -6.47 8.47
N VAL A 621 -37.54 -7.26 8.19
CA VAL A 621 -36.64 -7.07 7.04
C VAL A 621 -36.97 -7.94 5.83
N SER A 622 -38.06 -8.71 5.86
CA SER A 622 -38.51 -9.52 4.73
C SER A 622 -38.72 -8.76 3.41
N PRO A 623 -39.09 -7.46 3.39
CA PRO A 623 -39.15 -6.69 2.15
C PRO A 623 -37.81 -6.59 1.42
N LEU A 624 -36.68 -6.74 2.11
CA LEU A 624 -35.33 -6.62 1.53
C LEU A 624 -34.89 -7.86 0.75
N ALA A 625 -35.57 -9.01 0.92
CA ALA A 625 -35.15 -10.31 0.38
C ALA A 625 -34.93 -10.37 -1.14
N GLN A 626 -35.50 -9.42 -1.90
CA GLN A 626 -35.42 -9.36 -3.36
C GLN A 626 -34.46 -8.28 -3.87
N LEU A 627 -33.79 -7.57 -2.97
CA LEU A 627 -32.82 -6.52 -3.30
C LEU A 627 -31.42 -7.13 -3.50
N THR A 628 -31.31 -8.12 -4.36
CA THR A 628 -30.11 -8.95 -4.55
C THR A 628 -28.91 -8.22 -5.15
N ARG A 629 -29.05 -6.92 -5.41
CA ARG A 629 -27.94 -6.03 -5.81
C ARG A 629 -27.29 -5.31 -4.64
N LEU A 630 -27.85 -5.40 -3.43
CA LEU A 630 -27.28 -4.76 -2.25
C LEU A 630 -25.86 -5.28 -2.00
N GLU A 631 -24.95 -4.32 -1.89
CA GLU A 631 -23.54 -4.49 -1.54
C GLU A 631 -23.32 -3.96 -0.11
N LEU A 632 -24.00 -2.87 0.26
CA LEU A 632 -23.88 -2.24 1.57
C LEU A 632 -25.26 -2.12 2.24
N LEU A 633 -25.42 -2.77 3.40
CA LEU A 633 -26.67 -2.75 4.18
C LEU A 633 -26.40 -2.40 5.65
N TYR A 634 -26.97 -1.29 6.11
CA TYR A 634 -26.83 -0.80 7.47
C TYR A 634 -28.21 -0.78 8.16
N LEU A 635 -28.32 -1.50 9.28
CA LEU A 635 -29.53 -1.74 10.05
C LEU A 635 -29.29 -1.61 11.58
N GLU A 636 -28.22 -0.94 11.99
CA GLU A 636 -27.87 -0.72 13.40
C GLU A 636 -29.01 0.02 14.14
N ASN A 637 -29.19 -0.26 15.44
CA ASN A 637 -30.16 0.42 16.32
C ASN A 637 -31.58 0.33 15.76
N ASN A 638 -32.07 -0.90 15.58
CA ASN A 638 -33.44 -1.22 15.19
C ASN A 638 -34.03 -2.30 16.14
N ASN A 639 -35.20 -2.85 15.81
CA ASN A 639 -35.89 -3.87 16.61
C ASN A 639 -35.93 -5.23 15.88
N ILE A 640 -34.97 -5.50 15.00
CA ILE A 640 -34.94 -6.69 14.15
C ILE A 640 -34.63 -7.92 15.00
N SER A 641 -35.40 -9.00 14.83
CA SER A 641 -35.16 -10.28 15.52
C SER A 641 -34.96 -11.47 14.59
N ASP A 642 -35.44 -11.37 13.35
CA ASP A 642 -35.33 -12.41 12.32
C ASP A 642 -34.58 -11.86 11.09
N VAL A 643 -33.45 -12.47 10.77
CA VAL A 643 -32.58 -12.10 9.64
C VAL A 643 -32.62 -13.13 8.50
N SER A 644 -33.52 -14.11 8.56
CA SER A 644 -33.62 -15.21 7.57
C SER A 644 -33.90 -14.74 6.14
N SER A 645 -34.50 -13.57 5.99
CA SER A 645 -34.76 -12.96 4.70
C SER A 645 -33.53 -12.34 4.02
N LEU A 646 -32.44 -12.10 4.78
CA LEU A 646 -31.20 -11.50 4.26
C LEU A 646 -30.28 -12.51 3.57
N THR A 647 -30.53 -13.81 3.75
CA THR A 647 -29.68 -14.91 3.28
C THR A 647 -29.45 -14.96 1.77
N GLY A 648 -30.39 -14.41 0.98
CA GLY A 648 -30.30 -14.35 -0.48
C GLY A 648 -29.53 -13.15 -1.03
N LEU A 649 -28.98 -12.27 -0.17
CA LEU A 649 -28.28 -11.05 -0.57
C LEU A 649 -26.79 -11.35 -0.85
N THR A 650 -26.53 -12.17 -1.86
CA THR A 650 -25.21 -12.75 -2.16
C THR A 650 -24.17 -11.75 -2.66
N LYS A 651 -24.52 -10.48 -2.82
CA LYS A 651 -23.61 -9.39 -3.19
C LYS A 651 -23.14 -8.56 -1.99
N LEU A 652 -23.65 -8.82 -0.78
CA LEU A 652 -23.28 -8.04 0.39
C LEU A 652 -21.79 -8.11 0.66
N GLU A 653 -21.16 -6.95 0.71
CA GLU A 653 -19.81 -6.75 1.21
C GLU A 653 -19.85 -6.36 2.69
N ARG A 654 -20.90 -5.65 3.11
CA ARG A 654 -21.06 -5.17 4.49
C ARG A 654 -22.49 -5.24 4.98
N LEU A 655 -22.66 -5.78 6.20
CA LEU A 655 -23.93 -5.86 6.91
C LEU A 655 -23.76 -5.39 8.36
N ASP A 656 -24.43 -4.31 8.75
CA ASP A 656 -24.44 -3.84 10.15
C ASP A 656 -25.78 -4.17 10.81
N LEU A 657 -25.77 -5.04 11.83
CA LEU A 657 -26.94 -5.47 12.59
C LEU A 657 -26.81 -5.11 14.09
N ARG A 658 -25.88 -4.23 14.46
CA ARG A 658 -25.64 -3.91 15.88
C ARG A 658 -26.90 -3.40 16.59
N ASN A 659 -26.99 -3.65 17.89
CA ASN A 659 -28.06 -3.16 18.76
C ASN A 659 -29.46 -3.46 18.20
N ASN A 660 -29.69 -4.72 17.87
CA ASN A 660 -30.99 -5.26 17.49
C ASN A 660 -31.44 -6.32 18.50
N SER A 661 -32.49 -7.08 18.17
CA SER A 661 -33.03 -8.18 18.99
C SER A 661 -32.78 -9.57 18.36
N VAL A 662 -31.73 -9.72 17.56
CA VAL A 662 -31.41 -10.98 16.86
C VAL A 662 -30.87 -12.01 17.84
N ALA A 663 -31.57 -13.13 17.98
CA ALA A 663 -31.17 -14.23 18.87
C ALA A 663 -30.44 -15.37 18.14
N ASP A 664 -30.64 -15.49 16.83
CA ASP A 664 -30.08 -16.54 15.99
C ASP A 664 -29.49 -15.94 14.70
N PHE A 665 -28.18 -16.07 14.55
CA PHE A 665 -27.44 -15.59 13.39
C PHE A 665 -27.16 -16.69 12.36
N SER A 666 -27.55 -17.94 12.62
CA SER A 666 -27.32 -19.06 11.70
C SER A 666 -27.85 -18.84 10.27
N PRO A 667 -28.94 -18.07 10.02
CA PRO A 667 -29.33 -17.79 8.64
C PRO A 667 -28.22 -17.06 7.85
N LEU A 668 -27.41 -16.22 8.51
CA LEU A 668 -26.37 -15.44 7.85
C LEU A 668 -25.18 -16.28 7.36
N GLU A 669 -25.09 -17.57 7.73
CA GLU A 669 -24.09 -18.51 7.20
C GLU A 669 -24.20 -18.69 5.67
N GLY A 670 -25.32 -18.31 5.05
CA GLY A 670 -25.50 -18.32 3.60
C GLY A 670 -24.94 -17.11 2.85
N LEU A 671 -24.44 -16.09 3.57
CA LEU A 671 -23.78 -14.93 2.96
C LEU A 671 -22.36 -15.28 2.49
N PRO A 672 -21.77 -14.52 1.54
CA PRO A 672 -20.37 -14.68 1.17
C PRO A 672 -19.42 -14.62 2.38
N ASP A 673 -18.39 -15.48 2.41
CA ASP A 673 -17.40 -15.52 3.52
C ASP A 673 -16.67 -14.18 3.72
N ALA A 674 -16.54 -13.37 2.65
CA ALA A 674 -15.92 -12.05 2.69
C ALA A 674 -16.86 -10.95 3.22
N THR A 675 -18.15 -11.23 3.43
CA THR A 675 -19.11 -10.25 3.94
C THR A 675 -18.75 -9.86 5.36
N PHE A 676 -18.47 -8.58 5.57
CA PHE A 676 -18.17 -8.06 6.88
C PHE A 676 -19.47 -7.80 7.66
N VAL A 677 -19.76 -8.63 8.68
CA VAL A 677 -20.98 -8.55 9.48
C VAL A 677 -20.71 -8.03 10.89
N ARG A 678 -21.45 -7.01 11.34
CA ARG A 678 -21.41 -6.50 12.73
C ARG A 678 -22.65 -6.92 13.50
N MET A 679 -22.48 -7.55 14.66
CA MET A 679 -23.57 -8.21 15.40
C MET A 679 -23.67 -7.83 16.89
N SER A 680 -22.77 -6.99 17.42
CA SER A 680 -22.73 -6.67 18.86
C SER A 680 -24.02 -6.00 19.35
N GLY A 681 -24.33 -6.13 20.64
CA GLY A 681 -25.56 -5.59 21.23
C GLY A 681 -26.82 -6.41 20.96
N ASN A 682 -26.71 -7.57 20.32
CA ASN A 682 -27.81 -8.52 20.11
C ASN A 682 -27.84 -9.64 21.16
N PRO A 683 -29.02 -10.20 21.50
CA PRO A 683 -29.12 -11.32 22.45
C PRO A 683 -28.47 -12.62 21.95
N GLY A 684 -28.32 -12.80 20.63
CA GLY A 684 -27.59 -13.92 20.03
C GLY A 684 -26.06 -13.76 20.04
N PHE A 685 -25.55 -12.59 20.44
CA PHE A 685 -24.11 -12.38 20.57
C PHE A 685 -23.59 -13.17 21.78
N PRO A 686 -22.58 -14.05 21.63
CA PRO A 686 -22.13 -14.90 22.73
C PRO A 686 -21.60 -14.10 23.93
N SER A 687 -21.91 -14.55 25.15
CA SER A 687 -21.37 -13.94 26.36
C SER A 687 -19.90 -14.33 26.54
N GLY A 688 -18.99 -13.37 26.42
CA GLY A 688 -17.59 -13.56 26.76
C GLY A 688 -17.35 -13.71 28.27
N GLY A 689 -16.26 -14.39 28.62
CA GLY A 689 -15.78 -14.52 30.00
C GLY A 689 -15.06 -13.26 30.51
N SER A 690 -14.40 -13.39 31.66
CA SER A 690 -13.68 -12.27 32.29
C SER A 690 -12.56 -11.73 31.40
N LYS A 691 -12.47 -10.40 31.34
CA LYS A 691 -11.44 -9.67 30.58
C LYS A 691 -10.06 -9.92 31.19
N ILE A 692 -9.04 -10.11 30.35
CA ILE A 692 -7.65 -10.34 30.76
C ILE A 692 -7.03 -9.03 31.25
N MET A 693 -6.98 -8.85 32.57
CA MET A 693 -6.40 -7.64 33.18
C MET A 693 -4.86 -7.59 33.14
N GLY A 694 -4.20 -8.72 32.85
CA GLY A 694 -2.75 -8.85 32.89
C GLY A 694 -2.21 -9.57 34.14
N PRO A 695 -0.89 -9.47 34.40
CA PRO A 695 0.03 -8.49 33.82
C PRO A 695 0.25 -8.65 32.31
N TRP A 696 0.39 -7.52 31.63
CA TRP A 696 0.74 -7.41 30.23
C TRP A 696 2.08 -6.68 30.12
N LEU A 697 2.85 -6.99 29.09
CA LEU A 697 3.96 -6.14 28.63
C LEU A 697 3.46 -5.31 27.46
N TRP A 698 3.50 -3.99 27.60
CA TRP A 698 3.06 -3.05 26.59
C TRP A 698 4.22 -2.36 25.91
N ALA A 699 4.05 -2.02 24.64
CA ALA A 699 4.94 -1.17 23.87
C ALA A 699 4.13 -0.25 22.96
N ILE A 700 4.73 0.87 22.58
CA ILE A 700 4.14 1.81 21.62
C ILE A 700 5.18 2.12 20.54
N VAL A 701 4.77 2.11 19.28
CA VAL A 701 5.65 2.40 18.13
C VAL A 701 4.98 3.35 17.15
N PRO A 702 5.75 4.16 16.40
CA PRO A 702 5.18 5.02 15.36
C PRO A 702 4.50 4.20 14.26
N GLY A 703 3.31 4.61 13.85
CA GLY A 703 2.55 3.98 12.79
C GLY A 703 1.10 4.44 12.79
N THR A 704 0.56 4.69 11.61
CA THR A 704 -0.86 5.00 11.39
C THR A 704 -1.51 3.86 10.64
N ARG A 705 -2.79 3.60 10.93
CA ARG A 705 -3.65 2.64 10.22
C ARG A 705 -3.07 1.23 10.18
N LEU A 706 -3.36 0.45 11.21
CA LEU A 706 -3.05 -0.97 11.27
C LEU A 706 -3.54 -1.65 9.97
N ASP A 707 -2.67 -2.41 9.33
CA ASP A 707 -2.97 -3.10 8.07
C ASP A 707 -2.46 -4.56 8.09
N GLU A 708 -2.75 -5.29 7.01
CA GLU A 708 -2.42 -6.70 6.89
C GLU A 708 -0.93 -6.97 6.68
N ASN A 709 -0.24 -6.10 5.94
CA ASN A 709 1.07 -6.37 5.37
C ASN A 709 2.21 -5.71 6.15
N THR A 710 1.90 -4.78 7.05
CA THR A 710 2.89 -4.04 7.83
C THR A 710 3.12 -4.69 9.19
N ASP A 711 4.38 -5.06 9.44
CA ASP A 711 4.88 -5.41 10.78
C ASP A 711 5.50 -4.15 11.42
N PHE A 712 4.72 -3.44 12.23
CA PHE A 712 5.18 -2.17 12.82
C PHE A 712 6.27 -2.37 13.88
N LEU A 713 6.34 -3.54 14.53
CA LEU A 713 7.45 -3.89 15.43
C LEU A 713 8.76 -4.04 14.65
N ALA A 714 8.71 -4.72 13.50
CA ALA A 714 9.86 -4.87 12.61
C ALA A 714 10.32 -3.51 12.09
N ARG A 715 9.39 -2.67 11.64
CA ARG A 715 9.69 -1.32 11.14
C ARG A 715 10.34 -0.45 12.22
N ALA A 716 9.78 -0.43 13.43
CA ALA A 716 10.29 0.39 14.53
C ALA A 716 11.66 -0.09 15.04
N THR A 717 11.98 -1.38 14.89
CA THR A 717 13.23 -1.97 15.39
C THR A 717 14.27 -2.29 14.33
N GLY A 718 13.99 -2.05 13.06
CA GLY A 718 14.83 -2.54 11.96
C GLY A 718 14.89 -4.08 11.91
N GLY A 719 13.82 -4.77 12.30
CA GLY A 719 13.68 -6.23 12.26
C GLY A 719 14.18 -6.99 13.50
N ALA A 720 14.70 -6.29 14.52
CA ALA A 720 15.18 -6.92 15.75
C ALA A 720 14.04 -7.59 16.55
N ALA A 721 12.85 -6.98 16.55
CA ALA A 721 11.60 -7.60 17.00
C ALA A 721 10.61 -7.59 15.83
N THR A 722 9.87 -8.67 15.65
CA THR A 722 8.77 -8.76 14.67
C THR A 722 7.51 -9.19 15.40
N GLU A 723 6.34 -8.88 14.86
CA GLU A 723 5.04 -9.35 15.36
C GLU A 723 5.06 -10.87 15.56
N LEU A 724 5.52 -11.63 14.56
CA LEU A 724 5.62 -13.10 14.64
C LEU A 724 6.55 -13.57 15.76
N LYS A 725 7.74 -12.96 15.91
CA LYS A 725 8.71 -13.35 16.95
C LYS A 725 8.16 -13.10 18.35
N VAL A 726 7.51 -11.95 18.56
CA VAL A 726 6.91 -11.60 19.85
C VAL A 726 5.67 -12.45 20.12
N ALA A 727 4.83 -12.70 19.11
CA ALA A 727 3.66 -13.58 19.21
C ALA A 727 4.02 -15.04 19.51
N THR A 728 5.19 -15.50 19.06
CA THR A 728 5.66 -16.87 19.31
C THR A 728 6.31 -17.01 20.69
N ASN A 729 7.20 -16.08 21.05
CA ASN A 729 8.07 -16.23 22.22
C ASN A 729 7.57 -15.49 23.48
N GLY A 730 6.73 -14.48 23.27
CA GLY A 730 6.35 -13.46 24.25
C GLY A 730 7.33 -12.28 24.25
N ALA A 731 6.84 -11.12 24.67
CA ALA A 731 7.69 -9.97 24.94
C ALA A 731 8.59 -10.20 26.18
N LYS A 732 9.68 -9.44 26.27
CA LYS A 732 10.58 -9.44 27.43
C LYS A 732 10.66 -8.03 28.01
N GLU A 733 10.37 -7.89 29.30
CA GLU A 733 10.37 -6.58 29.98
C GLU A 733 11.71 -5.84 29.80
N GLY A 734 11.64 -4.53 29.57
CA GLY A 734 12.80 -3.65 29.40
C GLY A 734 13.53 -3.81 28.06
N LYS A 735 13.15 -4.77 27.20
CA LYS A 735 13.70 -4.83 25.84
C LYS A 735 13.17 -3.67 25.01
N ALA A 736 14.08 -3.00 24.31
CA ALA A 736 13.78 -1.89 23.42
C ALA A 736 12.98 -2.33 22.20
N VAL A 737 12.06 -1.47 21.79
CA VAL A 737 11.23 -1.59 20.59
C VAL A 737 11.06 -0.19 20.00
N GLY A 738 11.91 0.14 19.03
CA GLY A 738 12.07 1.51 18.55
C GLY A 738 12.47 2.45 19.70
N ASN A 739 11.71 3.53 19.86
CA ASN A 739 11.90 4.51 20.93
C ASN A 739 11.19 4.13 22.25
N SER A 740 10.53 2.97 22.29
CA SER A 740 9.83 2.47 23.47
C SER A 740 10.53 1.23 24.05
N VAL A 741 10.08 0.78 25.22
CA VAL A 741 10.53 -0.46 25.86
C VAL A 741 9.30 -1.24 26.32
N TRP A 742 9.35 -2.57 26.22
CA TRP A 742 8.28 -3.43 26.75
C TRP A 742 8.14 -3.20 28.26
N THR A 743 7.01 -2.63 28.67
CA THR A 743 6.79 -2.15 30.04
C THR A 743 5.59 -2.86 30.68
N LEU A 744 5.76 -3.31 31.92
CA LEU A 744 4.73 -4.02 32.66
C LEU A 744 3.55 -3.10 33.04
N HIS A 745 2.32 -3.49 32.69
CA HIS A 745 1.11 -2.82 33.15
C HIS A 745 -0.12 -3.76 33.19
N ARG A 746 -1.22 -3.28 33.77
CA ARG A 746 -2.53 -3.97 33.80
C ARG A 746 -3.61 -3.14 33.10
N LEU A 747 -4.58 -3.81 32.47
CA LEU A 747 -5.75 -3.14 31.88
C LEU A 747 -6.92 -3.09 32.86
N SER A 748 -7.68 -2.00 32.79
CA SER A 748 -8.96 -1.87 33.50
C SER A 748 -10.05 -2.69 32.81
N THR A 749 -10.91 -3.36 33.59
CA THR A 749 -12.04 -4.14 33.08
C THR A 749 -13.28 -3.30 32.76
N THR A 750 -13.28 -2.01 33.09
CA THR A 750 -14.44 -1.12 32.95
C THR A 750 -14.09 0.15 32.14
N GLY A 751 -14.95 0.48 31.17
CA GLY A 751 -14.99 1.78 30.46
C GLY A 751 -14.29 1.84 29.10
N GLY A 752 -14.91 2.56 28.15
CA GLY A 752 -14.42 2.86 26.78
C GLY A 752 -13.30 3.90 26.70
N ASN A 753 -12.27 3.76 27.56
CA ASN A 753 -11.02 4.51 27.42
C ASN A 753 -9.87 3.87 28.21
N ASN A 754 -9.78 2.54 28.22
CA ASN A 754 -8.84 1.82 29.09
C ASN A 754 -7.40 1.81 28.55
N ILE A 755 -7.19 1.97 27.23
CA ILE A 755 -5.85 2.09 26.63
C ILE A 755 -5.27 3.49 26.90
N ASN A 756 -6.03 4.59 26.71
CA ASN A 756 -5.50 5.93 27.04
C ASN A 756 -5.06 6.04 28.50
N ARG A 757 -5.84 5.49 29.45
CA ARG A 757 -5.45 5.51 30.87
C ARG A 757 -4.15 4.77 31.14
N MET A 758 -3.91 3.68 30.40
CA MET A 758 -2.66 2.93 30.48
C MET A 758 -1.50 3.71 29.84
N THR A 759 -1.68 4.28 28.64
CA THR A 759 -0.63 5.07 27.97
C THR A 759 -0.26 6.31 28.79
N GLU A 760 -1.24 6.96 29.42
CA GLU A 760 -1.03 8.07 30.36
C GLU A 760 -0.19 7.62 31.57
N SER A 761 -0.55 6.50 32.20
CA SER A 761 0.19 5.96 33.35
C SER A 761 1.62 5.53 33.00
N LEU A 762 1.87 5.15 31.75
CA LEU A 762 3.19 4.79 31.24
C LEU A 762 3.99 6.00 30.73
N GLY A 763 3.37 7.20 30.70
CA GLY A 763 4.00 8.44 30.28
C GLY A 763 4.16 8.57 28.75
N TRP A 764 3.35 7.89 27.96
CA TRP A 764 3.39 7.93 26.49
C TRP A 764 2.49 8.99 25.85
N GLY A 765 1.67 9.67 26.65
CA GLY A 765 0.75 10.71 26.19
C GLY A 765 -0.71 10.26 26.18
N THR A 766 -1.60 11.20 25.80
CA THR A 766 -3.05 10.99 25.73
C THR A 766 -3.66 11.65 24.50
N GLY A 767 -4.72 11.07 23.95
CA GLY A 767 -5.46 11.68 22.82
C GLY A 767 -4.59 11.82 21.58
N GLU A 768 -4.47 13.05 21.05
CA GLU A 768 -3.81 13.31 19.75
C GLU A 768 -2.34 12.92 19.68
N GLU A 769 -1.65 12.88 20.83
CA GLU A 769 -0.24 12.51 20.91
C GLU A 769 0.04 11.05 20.52
N ILE A 770 -0.97 10.18 20.59
CA ILE A 770 -0.84 8.75 20.32
C ILE A 770 -1.61 8.26 19.09
N TYR A 771 -2.26 9.15 18.32
CA TYR A 771 -3.01 8.76 17.12
C TYR A 771 -2.12 8.25 15.98
N ASP A 772 -0.88 8.73 15.89
CA ASP A 772 0.10 8.23 14.91
C ASP A 772 0.94 7.07 15.45
N HIS A 773 0.39 6.28 16.37
CA HIS A 773 1.09 5.15 16.99
C HIS A 773 0.26 3.87 17.02
N ILE A 774 0.97 2.75 16.94
CA ILE A 774 0.43 1.41 17.18
C ILE A 774 0.82 0.97 18.59
N VAL A 775 -0.17 0.56 19.38
CA VAL A 775 0.01 0.07 20.75
C VAL A 775 -0.03 -1.46 20.75
N TYR A 776 1.05 -2.07 21.23
CA TYR A 776 1.19 -3.53 21.33
C TYR A 776 1.10 -4.01 22.77
N GLY A 777 0.37 -5.10 23.00
CA GLY A 777 0.30 -5.79 24.28
C GLY A 777 0.63 -7.26 24.16
N SER A 778 1.57 -7.75 24.96
CA SER A 778 1.93 -9.17 25.05
C SER A 778 1.64 -9.73 26.43
N VAL A 779 0.95 -10.88 26.50
CA VAL A 779 0.68 -11.62 27.72
C VAL A 779 0.93 -13.10 27.50
N VAL A 780 1.36 -13.78 28.56
CA VAL A 780 1.57 -15.23 28.56
C VAL A 780 0.49 -15.86 29.45
N LEU A 781 -0.14 -16.91 28.95
CA LEU A 781 -1.19 -17.66 29.62
C LEU A 781 -0.68 -19.08 29.86
N ASP A 782 -1.09 -19.70 30.96
CA ASP A 782 -0.84 -21.12 31.23
C ASP A 782 -2.18 -21.85 31.32
N ALA A 783 -2.40 -22.80 30.41
CA ALA A 783 -3.62 -23.61 30.37
C ALA A 783 -3.32 -25.03 30.90
N PRO A 784 -4.11 -25.57 31.83
CA PRO A 784 -3.84 -26.87 32.45
C PRO A 784 -4.02 -28.05 31.47
N GLU A 785 -4.78 -27.84 30.40
CA GLU A 785 -5.11 -28.80 29.36
C GLU A 785 -5.30 -28.09 28.02
N GLU A 786 -5.09 -28.82 26.92
CA GLU A 786 -5.45 -28.34 25.59
C GLU A 786 -6.97 -28.26 25.48
N GLN A 787 -7.49 -27.12 25.03
CA GLN A 787 -8.93 -26.88 24.94
C GLN A 787 -9.26 -25.96 23.76
N LYS A 788 -10.30 -26.34 23.01
CA LYS A 788 -10.94 -25.43 22.05
C LYS A 788 -11.85 -24.49 22.81
N THR A 789 -11.73 -23.19 22.57
CA THR A 789 -12.55 -22.16 23.21
C THR A 789 -12.82 -21.02 22.23
N THR A 790 -13.66 -20.07 22.64
CA THR A 790 -13.94 -18.86 21.87
C THR A 790 -13.16 -17.70 22.49
N MET A 791 -12.39 -17.00 21.67
CA MET A 791 -11.77 -15.73 22.07
C MET A 791 -12.71 -14.57 21.73
N PHE A 792 -12.72 -13.56 22.58
CA PHE A 792 -13.51 -12.35 22.46
C PHE A 792 -12.59 -11.13 22.43
N VAL A 793 -12.85 -10.21 21.51
CA VAL A 793 -12.02 -9.03 21.25
C VAL A 793 -12.90 -7.80 21.06
N GLY A 794 -12.47 -6.65 21.57
CA GLY A 794 -13.03 -5.34 21.27
C GLY A 794 -11.93 -4.30 21.17
N SER A 795 -12.03 -3.39 20.19
CA SER A 795 -11.11 -2.27 19.97
C SER A 795 -11.87 -1.10 19.36
N ASP A 796 -11.51 0.14 19.68
CA ASP A 796 -12.13 1.32 19.07
C ASP A 796 -11.93 1.25 17.55
N ASP A 797 -10.71 1.28 17.03
CA ASP A 797 -10.51 1.16 15.58
C ASP A 797 -9.99 -0.23 15.22
N ALA A 798 -8.75 -0.32 14.74
CA ALA A 798 -8.22 -1.56 14.24
C ALA A 798 -7.64 -2.44 15.35
N VAL A 799 -7.67 -3.75 15.12
CA VAL A 799 -7.04 -4.75 15.97
C VAL A 799 -6.44 -5.90 15.17
N LYS A 800 -5.26 -6.36 15.58
CA LYS A 800 -4.68 -7.65 15.20
C LYS A 800 -4.43 -8.47 16.46
N VAL A 801 -4.71 -9.76 16.39
CA VAL A 801 -4.55 -10.69 17.52
C VAL A 801 -3.81 -11.93 17.06
N TRP A 802 -2.74 -12.24 17.76
CA TRP A 802 -2.00 -13.48 17.59
C TRP A 802 -2.07 -14.35 18.83
N LEU A 803 -2.20 -15.65 18.62
CA LEU A 803 -2.10 -16.66 19.66
C LEU A 803 -1.08 -17.72 19.23
N ASN A 804 -0.04 -17.91 20.04
CA ASN A 804 1.02 -18.90 19.80
C ASN A 804 1.73 -18.75 18.45
N GLY A 805 1.96 -17.50 18.01
CA GLY A 805 2.59 -17.16 16.74
C GLY A 805 1.64 -17.14 15.53
N GLU A 806 0.40 -17.58 15.68
CA GLU A 806 -0.60 -17.56 14.60
C GLU A 806 -1.45 -16.29 14.70
N LEU A 807 -1.62 -15.56 13.59
CA LEU A 807 -2.56 -14.44 13.51
C LEU A 807 -3.99 -15.02 13.45
N VAL A 808 -4.69 -14.99 14.58
CA VAL A 808 -6.00 -15.63 14.75
C VAL A 808 -7.16 -14.69 14.47
N HIS A 809 -6.93 -13.37 14.47
CA HIS A 809 -7.96 -12.37 14.14
C HIS A 809 -7.36 -11.05 13.68
N LYS A 810 -8.07 -10.38 12.76
CA LYS A 810 -7.78 -9.02 12.30
C LYS A 810 -9.09 -8.30 11.98
N ALA A 811 -9.17 -7.04 12.36
CA ALA A 811 -10.27 -6.16 11.99
C ALA A 811 -9.71 -4.75 11.77
N PHE A 812 -9.66 -4.28 10.52
CA PHE A 812 -9.13 -2.98 10.13
C PHE A 812 -10.27 -1.99 9.87
N VAL A 813 -11.08 -1.75 10.90
CA VAL A 813 -12.31 -0.97 10.77
C VAL A 813 -12.31 0.18 11.76
N ILE A 814 -12.77 1.34 11.32
CA ILE A 814 -13.00 2.48 12.22
C ILE A 814 -14.30 2.21 12.98
N ARG A 815 -14.26 2.16 14.32
CA ARG A 815 -15.43 1.92 15.19
C ARG A 815 -15.19 2.48 16.62
N GLY A 816 -16.05 2.13 17.56
CA GLY A 816 -15.86 2.43 18.98
C GLY A 816 -16.17 1.18 19.81
N ALA A 817 -15.42 0.93 20.87
CA ALA A 817 -15.53 -0.21 21.76
C ALA A 817 -15.73 0.22 23.21
N ASP A 818 -16.88 -0.18 23.77
CA ASP A 818 -17.14 -0.17 25.21
C ASP A 818 -17.06 -1.59 25.83
N ASP A 819 -17.06 -2.65 24.99
CA ASP A 819 -16.92 -4.06 25.38
C ASP A 819 -16.43 -4.93 24.18
N TYR A 820 -16.51 -6.26 24.29
CA TYR A 820 -16.28 -7.20 23.19
C TYR A 820 -17.19 -6.91 21.99
N GLN A 821 -16.61 -6.92 20.79
CA GLN A 821 -17.30 -6.68 19.52
C GLN A 821 -17.18 -7.85 18.56
N ASP A 822 -16.07 -8.59 18.63
CA ASP A 822 -15.75 -9.73 17.78
C ASP A 822 -15.55 -10.98 18.64
N PHE A 823 -15.83 -12.14 18.05
CA PHE A 823 -15.51 -13.43 18.66
C PHE A 823 -15.13 -14.45 17.58
N PHE A 824 -14.21 -15.36 17.91
CA PHE A 824 -13.71 -16.37 16.98
C PHE A 824 -13.18 -17.59 17.75
N SER A 825 -13.21 -18.75 17.09
CA SER A 825 -12.72 -20.00 17.70
C SER A 825 -11.20 -20.04 17.73
N VAL A 826 -10.63 -20.47 18.87
CA VAL A 826 -9.19 -20.68 19.04
C VAL A 826 -8.92 -21.94 19.86
N THR A 827 -7.66 -22.39 19.87
CA THR A 827 -7.22 -23.50 20.72
C THR A 827 -6.13 -23.01 21.68
N LEU A 828 -6.40 -23.13 22.98
CA LEU A 828 -5.36 -22.98 24.00
C LEU A 828 -4.64 -24.32 24.13
N LYS A 829 -3.33 -24.34 23.93
CA LYS A 829 -2.48 -25.53 24.10
C LYS A 829 -2.26 -25.81 25.57
N GLN A 830 -2.06 -27.07 25.95
CA GLN A 830 -1.63 -27.39 27.31
C GLN A 830 -0.29 -26.69 27.62
N GLY A 831 -0.19 -26.05 28.78
CA GLY A 831 0.97 -25.26 29.20
C GLY A 831 0.96 -23.82 28.67
N LYS A 832 2.15 -23.32 28.30
CA LYS A 832 2.38 -21.94 27.90
C LYS A 832 1.69 -21.58 26.59
N ASN A 833 0.92 -20.50 26.60
CA ASN A 833 0.33 -19.84 25.44
C ASN A 833 0.74 -18.36 25.39
N VAL A 834 1.13 -17.85 24.24
CA VAL A 834 1.51 -16.44 24.08
C VAL A 834 0.42 -15.71 23.31
N LEU A 835 -0.13 -14.65 23.89
CA LEU A 835 -1.10 -13.77 23.27
C LEU A 835 -0.45 -12.41 22.99
N LEU A 836 -0.44 -12.00 21.72
CA LEU A 836 -0.01 -10.67 21.29
C LEU A 836 -1.22 -9.95 20.68
N VAL A 837 -1.39 -8.68 21.02
CA VAL A 837 -2.40 -7.79 20.42
C VAL A 837 -1.74 -6.52 19.91
N ALA A 838 -2.25 -5.99 18.80
CA ALA A 838 -1.88 -4.69 18.26
C ALA A 838 -3.14 -3.87 18.03
N LEU A 839 -3.11 -2.60 18.43
CA LEU A 839 -4.25 -1.68 18.40
C LEU A 839 -3.83 -0.36 17.77
N ASP A 840 -4.73 0.26 17.02
CA ASP A 840 -4.61 1.66 16.59
C ASP A 840 -5.85 2.47 16.99
N ASN A 841 -5.71 3.80 16.98
CA ASN A 841 -6.81 4.74 17.16
C ASN A 841 -6.70 5.85 16.10
N HIS A 842 -7.59 5.80 15.12
CA HIS A 842 -7.72 6.72 14.00
C HIS A 842 -8.85 7.75 14.23
N GLY A 843 -9.72 7.54 15.22
CA GLY A 843 -10.80 8.46 15.61
C GLY A 843 -10.40 9.40 16.75
N HIS A 844 -10.63 10.71 16.61
CA HIS A 844 -10.46 11.64 17.73
C HIS A 844 -11.47 11.30 18.85
N GLY A 845 -11.04 10.55 19.89
CA GLY A 845 -11.97 9.97 20.87
C GLY A 845 -11.30 9.09 21.96
N GLY A 846 -12.11 8.26 22.63
CA GLY A 846 -11.61 7.25 23.56
C GLY A 846 -10.76 6.20 22.82
N PHE A 847 -9.78 5.60 23.51
CA PHE A 847 -9.01 4.46 23.01
C PHE A 847 -9.12 3.28 23.98
N SER A 848 -9.63 2.17 23.46
CA SER A 848 -10.09 1.03 24.24
C SER A 848 -9.65 -0.29 23.62
N GLY A 849 -9.42 -1.28 24.48
CA GLY A 849 -9.06 -2.64 24.11
C GLY A 849 -9.58 -3.64 25.13
N PHE A 850 -10.31 -4.66 24.68
CA PHE A 850 -10.89 -5.71 25.51
C PHE A 850 -10.54 -7.09 24.95
N PHE A 851 -9.97 -7.95 25.80
CA PHE A 851 -9.54 -9.29 25.39
C PHE A 851 -9.93 -10.32 26.45
N GLY A 852 -10.47 -11.46 26.04
CA GLY A 852 -10.80 -12.56 26.92
C GLY A 852 -11.22 -13.82 26.17
N PHE A 853 -11.54 -14.86 26.92
CA PHE A 853 -12.04 -16.12 26.37
C PHE A 853 -13.44 -16.40 26.89
N ALA A 854 -14.07 -17.46 26.40
CA ALA A 854 -15.36 -17.93 26.90
C ALA A 854 -15.32 -18.19 28.42
N PRO A 855 -16.44 -18.04 29.15
CA PRO A 855 -16.48 -18.17 30.61
C PRO A 855 -15.99 -19.53 31.16
N ASP A 856 -16.02 -20.58 30.34
CA ASP A 856 -15.60 -21.93 30.66
C ASP A 856 -14.13 -22.23 30.32
N ALA A 857 -13.42 -21.29 29.68
CA ALA A 857 -12.00 -21.43 29.38
C ALA A 857 -11.13 -21.47 30.64
N LYS A 858 -10.29 -22.49 30.78
CA LYS A 858 -9.38 -22.67 31.92
C LYS A 858 -7.99 -22.17 31.58
N TYR A 859 -7.55 -21.09 32.20
CA TYR A 859 -6.17 -20.60 32.09
C TYR A 859 -5.80 -19.73 33.30
N THR A 860 -4.51 -19.53 33.50
CA THR A 860 -3.96 -18.53 34.42
C THR A 860 -3.08 -17.55 33.64
N VAL A 861 -2.99 -16.30 34.09
CA VAL A 861 -2.10 -15.29 33.46
C VAL A 861 -0.73 -15.37 34.14
N PHE A 862 0.30 -15.67 33.35
CA PHE A 862 1.68 -15.79 33.82
C PHE A 862 2.28 -14.40 34.12
N GLN A 863 3.05 -14.27 35.20
CA GLN A 863 3.80 -13.05 35.53
C GLN A 863 5.17 -13.08 34.81
N PRO A 864 5.44 -12.20 33.83
CA PRO A 864 6.80 -12.06 33.31
C PRO A 864 7.66 -11.38 34.38
N GLY A 865 8.76 -12.02 34.83
CA GLY A 865 9.80 -11.29 35.55
C GLY A 865 10.59 -11.95 36.67
N ILE A 866 10.64 -13.27 36.84
CA ILE A 866 11.72 -13.89 37.63
C ILE A 866 12.24 -15.14 36.91
N ASN A 867 13.53 -15.16 36.56
CA ASN A 867 14.18 -16.32 35.93
C ASN A 867 15.19 -16.93 36.89
N PHE A 868 15.02 -18.21 37.25
CA PHE A 868 16.03 -19.01 37.95
C PHE A 868 16.62 -20.00 36.94
N PHE A 869 17.94 -20.14 36.90
CA PHE A 869 18.61 -21.05 35.97
C PHE A 869 19.91 -21.60 36.53
N PHE A 870 20.31 -22.78 36.05
CA PHE A 870 21.61 -23.36 36.34
C PHE A 870 22.64 -22.94 35.29
N SER A 871 23.89 -22.79 35.73
CA SER A 871 25.05 -22.71 34.84
C SER A 871 26.23 -23.48 35.44
N THR A 872 27.18 -23.88 34.60
CA THR A 872 28.42 -24.56 35.02
C THR A 872 29.65 -23.77 34.59
N ASP A 873 30.78 -24.02 35.23
CA ASP A 873 32.08 -23.40 34.91
C ASP A 873 32.84 -24.12 33.78
N THR A 874 32.34 -25.27 33.32
CA THR A 874 32.90 -26.06 32.21
C THR A 874 31.81 -26.59 31.29
N ALA A 875 32.13 -26.68 29.99
CA ALA A 875 31.27 -27.24 28.96
C ALA A 875 31.41 -28.78 28.81
N GLY A 876 32.49 -29.38 29.33
CA GLY A 876 32.77 -30.82 29.21
C GLY A 876 33.03 -31.49 30.56
N TYR A 877 32.62 -32.76 30.68
CA TYR A 877 32.64 -33.53 31.93
C TYR A 877 33.37 -34.86 31.74
N GLU A 878 34.48 -35.04 32.43
CA GLU A 878 35.27 -36.28 32.41
C GLU A 878 35.24 -36.98 33.76
N VAL A 879 35.23 -38.32 33.76
CA VAL A 879 35.27 -39.12 34.99
C VAL A 879 36.56 -38.81 35.78
N GLY A 880 36.41 -38.39 37.03
CA GLY A 880 37.49 -37.93 37.90
C GLY A 880 37.73 -36.41 37.89
N GLY A 881 37.06 -35.67 36.99
CA GLY A 881 37.07 -34.21 36.96
C GLY A 881 36.11 -33.58 37.98
N THR A 882 36.30 -32.29 38.24
CA THR A 882 35.42 -31.48 39.11
C THR A 882 34.83 -30.31 38.33
N PHE A 883 33.60 -29.91 38.66
CA PHE A 883 32.97 -28.70 38.12
C PHE A 883 32.13 -27.99 39.20
N THR A 884 31.86 -26.71 38.96
CA THR A 884 31.01 -25.88 39.82
C THR A 884 29.67 -25.65 39.14
N LEU A 885 28.58 -26.01 39.82
CA LEU A 885 27.21 -25.65 39.47
C LEU A 885 26.83 -24.35 40.16
N HIS A 886 26.28 -23.40 39.41
CA HIS A 886 25.73 -22.14 39.91
C HIS A 886 24.22 -22.14 39.74
N LEU A 887 23.46 -21.79 40.80
CA LEU A 887 22.06 -21.42 40.68
C LEU A 887 21.96 -19.90 40.65
N ASN A 888 21.47 -19.34 39.55
CA ASN A 888 21.40 -17.90 39.32
C ASN A 888 19.96 -17.41 39.29
N VAL A 889 19.79 -16.11 39.52
CA VAL A 889 18.51 -15.41 39.43
C VAL A 889 18.66 -14.12 38.61
N GLU A 890 17.66 -13.82 37.79
CA GLU A 890 17.56 -12.62 36.97
C GLU A 890 16.16 -11.99 37.02
N ASN A 891 16.12 -10.67 36.77
CA ASN A 891 14.93 -9.82 36.69
C ASN A 891 14.14 -9.64 37.99
N VAL A 892 14.75 -9.95 39.15
CA VAL A 892 14.08 -9.84 40.45
C VAL A 892 14.32 -8.50 41.12
N SER A 893 13.25 -7.83 41.54
CA SER A 893 13.34 -6.58 42.31
C SER A 893 13.04 -6.72 43.81
N ASP A 894 12.36 -7.79 44.24
CA ASP A 894 11.78 -7.90 45.59
C ASP A 894 12.01 -9.23 46.32
N LEU A 895 13.03 -10.02 45.91
CA LEU A 895 13.41 -11.27 46.59
C LEU A 895 13.70 -11.04 48.08
N GLY A 896 13.02 -11.79 48.94
CA GLY A 896 13.25 -11.81 50.39
C GLY A 896 13.97 -13.06 50.88
N GLY A 897 13.78 -14.20 50.21
CA GLY A 897 14.44 -15.47 50.53
C GLY A 897 13.98 -16.62 49.63
N TRP A 898 14.69 -17.75 49.71
CA TRP A 898 14.41 -18.96 48.96
C TRP A 898 14.78 -20.23 49.76
N GLN A 899 14.19 -21.36 49.40
CA GLN A 899 14.57 -22.70 49.87
C GLN A 899 14.52 -23.70 48.71
N ALA A 900 15.32 -24.77 48.79
CA ALA A 900 15.34 -25.85 47.82
C ALA A 900 15.97 -27.13 48.40
N ASP A 901 15.74 -28.25 47.73
CA ASP A 901 16.54 -29.48 47.84
C ASP A 901 17.11 -29.79 46.45
N LEU A 902 18.42 -30.03 46.31
CA LEU A 902 19.04 -30.37 45.01
C LEU A 902 19.13 -31.89 44.86
N VAL A 903 18.69 -32.42 43.72
CA VAL A 903 18.77 -33.85 43.38
C VAL A 903 19.72 -34.06 42.21
N PHE A 904 20.51 -35.13 42.24
CA PHE A 904 21.45 -35.56 41.20
C PHE A 904 21.58 -37.10 41.20
N ASP A 905 22.18 -37.68 40.15
CA ASP A 905 22.42 -39.13 40.12
C ASP A 905 23.72 -39.48 40.87
N PRO A 906 23.66 -40.24 41.99
CA PRO A 906 24.83 -40.61 42.77
C PRO A 906 25.72 -41.66 42.10
N ALA A 907 25.31 -42.25 40.97
CA ALA A 907 26.17 -43.10 40.15
C ALA A 907 27.09 -42.30 39.22
N VAL A 908 26.75 -41.03 38.94
CA VAL A 908 27.46 -40.18 37.99
C VAL A 908 28.20 -39.04 38.70
N LEU A 909 27.57 -38.42 39.71
CA LEU A 909 28.10 -37.25 40.40
C LEU A 909 28.19 -37.44 41.93
N SER A 910 29.18 -36.82 42.55
CA SER A 910 29.31 -36.67 44.00
C SER A 910 29.42 -35.18 44.33
N ALA A 911 28.54 -34.66 45.19
CA ALA A 911 28.64 -33.28 45.65
C ALA A 911 29.70 -33.15 46.75
N ASP A 912 30.60 -32.17 46.61
CA ASP A 912 31.75 -31.96 47.48
C ASP A 912 31.53 -30.82 48.48
N SER A 913 31.01 -29.69 48.01
CA SER A 913 30.74 -28.53 48.87
C SER A 913 29.63 -27.64 48.33
N VAL A 914 28.96 -26.91 49.22
CA VAL A 914 27.95 -25.90 48.88
C VAL A 914 28.39 -24.56 49.46
N ARG A 915 28.36 -23.50 48.64
CA ARG A 915 28.67 -22.14 49.08
C ARG A 915 27.57 -21.17 48.68
N GLU A 916 27.39 -20.14 49.51
CA GLU A 916 26.42 -19.08 49.26
C GLU A 916 26.80 -18.22 48.04
N GLY A 917 25.82 -17.89 47.21
CA GLY A 917 25.98 -16.92 46.12
C GLY A 917 26.12 -15.46 46.60
N ASP A 918 26.14 -14.52 45.66
CA ASP A 918 26.35 -13.09 45.93
C ASP A 918 25.06 -12.26 45.96
N PHE A 919 23.94 -12.79 45.46
CA PHE A 919 22.73 -12.01 45.19
C PHE A 919 22.09 -11.37 46.44
N LEU A 920 22.08 -12.08 47.57
CA LEU A 920 21.46 -11.59 48.82
C LEU A 920 22.42 -10.80 49.72
N LYS A 921 23.69 -10.62 49.30
CA LYS A 921 24.70 -9.87 50.05
C LYS A 921 24.56 -8.37 49.81
N ALA A 922 24.89 -7.55 50.81
CA ALA A 922 25.07 -6.10 50.68
C ALA A 922 26.34 -5.68 51.43
N ASP A 923 26.96 -4.57 51.01
CA ASP A 923 28.36 -4.19 51.28
C ASP A 923 28.84 -4.19 52.75
N ASP A 924 27.97 -4.38 53.75
CA ASP A 924 28.34 -4.52 55.17
C ASP A 924 27.43 -5.47 55.99
N GLU A 925 26.49 -6.20 55.37
CA GLU A 925 25.47 -7.01 56.09
C GLU A 925 25.33 -8.43 55.50
N GLN A 926 25.39 -9.45 56.37
CA GLN A 926 25.34 -10.86 55.97
C GLN A 926 23.91 -11.43 56.04
N PRO A 927 23.40 -12.04 54.95
CA PRO A 927 22.13 -12.77 54.98
C PRO A 927 22.22 -14.05 55.83
N PHE A 928 21.06 -14.64 56.15
CA PHE A 928 21.00 -15.99 56.70
C PHE A 928 21.15 -16.99 55.54
N PHE A 929 22.14 -17.88 55.62
CA PHE A 929 22.36 -18.96 54.66
C PHE A 929 22.59 -20.29 55.38
N ASP A 930 21.93 -21.34 54.90
CA ASP A 930 22.10 -22.72 55.34
C ASP A 930 22.49 -23.56 54.12
N ALA A 931 23.69 -24.15 54.17
CA ALA A 931 24.28 -24.95 53.10
C ALA A 931 23.60 -26.33 52.93
N GLY A 932 22.64 -26.67 53.81
CA GLY A 932 21.96 -27.95 53.78
C GLY A 932 22.88 -29.11 54.17
N THR A 933 22.39 -30.34 53.95
CA THR A 933 23.13 -31.59 54.20
C THR A 933 23.31 -32.35 52.90
N ILE A 934 24.57 -32.59 52.51
CA ILE A 934 24.93 -33.41 51.36
C ILE A 934 24.78 -34.89 51.71
N ASN A 935 24.03 -35.64 50.92
CA ASN A 935 23.93 -37.09 50.97
C ASN A 935 24.21 -37.70 49.59
N ASN A 936 25.48 -38.04 49.36
CA ASN A 936 25.96 -38.66 48.13
C ASN A 936 25.50 -40.12 47.97
N GLU A 937 25.00 -40.80 49.01
CA GLU A 937 24.41 -42.14 48.84
C GLU A 937 23.04 -42.07 48.17
N THR A 938 22.29 -41.00 48.43
CA THR A 938 20.94 -40.79 47.88
C THR A 938 20.88 -39.82 46.71
N GLY A 939 22.00 -39.17 46.37
CA GLY A 939 22.06 -38.15 45.33
C GLY A 939 21.27 -36.88 45.67
N LYS A 940 21.28 -36.45 46.94
CA LYS A 940 20.48 -35.30 47.39
C LYS A 940 21.26 -34.36 48.30
N ILE A 941 21.03 -33.06 48.14
CA ILE A 941 21.39 -32.02 49.10
C ILE A 941 20.10 -31.44 49.66
N THR A 942 19.83 -31.66 50.95
CA THR A 942 18.55 -31.25 51.56
C THR A 942 18.70 -30.06 52.50
N GLY A 943 17.68 -29.20 52.52
CA GLY A 943 17.61 -28.06 53.44
C GLY A 943 18.37 -26.81 53.00
N LEU A 944 18.64 -26.63 51.70
CA LEU A 944 19.24 -25.41 51.17
C LEU A 944 18.27 -24.25 51.36
N LYS A 945 18.73 -23.16 51.95
CA LYS A 945 17.90 -21.95 52.14
C LYS A 945 18.74 -20.73 52.39
N ALA A 946 18.23 -19.61 51.92
CA ALA A 946 18.77 -18.30 52.24
C ALA A 946 17.64 -17.30 52.47
N ALA A 947 17.80 -16.42 53.45
CA ALA A 947 16.83 -15.38 53.73
C ALA A 947 17.53 -14.10 54.17
N ARG A 948 16.96 -12.97 53.76
CA ARG A 948 17.48 -11.65 54.09
C ARG A 948 16.88 -11.13 55.40
N ILE A 949 17.72 -10.50 56.23
CA ILE A 949 17.33 -9.97 57.55
C ILE A 949 17.49 -8.44 57.70
N PHE A 950 17.68 -7.69 56.61
CA PHE A 950 17.99 -6.24 56.62
C PHE A 950 17.44 -5.45 55.42
N GLN A 951 17.47 -4.10 55.46
CA GLN A 951 16.61 -3.20 54.65
C GLN A 951 17.20 -2.59 53.35
N GLY A 952 18.42 -2.93 52.92
CA GLY A 952 19.06 -2.34 51.72
C GLY A 952 18.40 -2.67 50.35
N ARG A 953 18.90 -2.09 49.25
CA ARG A 953 18.56 -2.52 47.87
C ARG A 953 19.39 -3.76 47.48
N ILE A 954 18.91 -4.59 46.55
CA ILE A 954 19.65 -5.73 45.95
C ILE A 954 19.78 -5.49 44.45
N GLY A 955 20.72 -6.17 43.80
CA GLY A 955 20.83 -6.18 42.34
C GLY A 955 19.61 -6.80 41.66
N ARG A 956 19.48 -6.61 40.34
CA ARG A 956 18.43 -7.25 39.52
C ARG A 956 18.80 -8.67 39.07
N GLN A 957 20.07 -9.07 39.24
CA GLN A 957 20.60 -10.40 38.92
C GLN A 957 21.77 -10.79 39.83
N GLY A 958 22.05 -12.09 39.95
CA GLY A 958 23.20 -12.63 40.69
C GLY A 958 23.04 -14.12 41.04
N GLY A 959 24.04 -14.69 41.72
CA GLY A 959 24.06 -16.08 42.16
C GLY A 959 23.34 -16.27 43.51
N LEU A 960 22.53 -17.33 43.62
CA LEU A 960 21.90 -17.74 44.88
C LEU A 960 22.77 -18.72 45.66
N LEU A 961 23.32 -19.72 44.99
CA LEU A 961 24.22 -20.72 45.57
C LEU A 961 25.17 -21.28 44.51
N THR A 962 26.25 -21.89 44.99
CA THR A 962 27.18 -22.69 44.18
C THR A 962 27.38 -24.06 44.82
N VAL A 963 27.50 -25.10 44.00
CA VAL A 963 27.81 -26.47 44.43
C VAL A 963 29.00 -26.99 43.63
N GLU A 964 30.04 -27.45 44.31
CA GLU A 964 31.15 -28.17 43.67
C GLU A 964 30.81 -29.65 43.58
N PHE A 965 30.95 -30.23 42.39
CA PHE A 965 30.73 -31.65 42.11
C PHE A 965 32.01 -32.32 41.59
N THR A 966 32.25 -33.55 42.01
CA THR A 966 33.19 -34.49 41.39
C THR A 966 32.41 -35.47 40.52
N VAL A 967 32.86 -35.67 39.28
CA VAL A 967 32.33 -36.68 38.37
C VAL A 967 32.91 -38.04 38.73
N ILE A 968 32.05 -38.99 39.12
CA ILE A 968 32.46 -40.31 39.65
C ILE A 968 32.08 -41.49 38.75
N GLY A 969 31.28 -41.26 37.70
CA GLY A 969 30.87 -42.29 36.73
C GLY A 969 30.44 -41.70 35.38
N SER A 970 30.40 -42.55 34.35
CA SER A 970 29.91 -42.21 33.00
C SER A 970 28.38 -42.37 32.92
N GLY A 971 27.70 -41.53 32.15
CA GLY A 971 26.24 -41.53 32.01
C GLY A 971 25.65 -40.13 32.09
N GLU A 972 24.32 -40.05 32.22
CA GLU A 972 23.60 -38.79 32.36
C GLU A 972 23.18 -38.58 33.82
N SER A 973 23.45 -37.41 34.38
CA SER A 973 22.87 -36.97 35.65
C SER A 973 21.98 -35.75 35.38
N ARG A 974 20.68 -35.88 35.66
CA ARG A 974 19.75 -34.75 35.65
C ARG A 974 19.75 -34.09 37.03
N LEU A 975 20.03 -32.80 37.07
CA LEU A 975 20.00 -32.00 38.29
C LEU A 975 18.71 -31.19 38.36
N THR A 976 17.93 -31.39 39.42
CA THR A 976 16.62 -30.74 39.64
C THR A 976 16.52 -30.16 41.04
N LEU A 977 15.65 -29.16 41.24
CA LEU A 977 15.31 -28.65 42.57
C LEU A 977 13.95 -29.18 43.04
N ASP A 978 13.97 -29.98 44.09
CA ASP A 978 12.78 -30.36 44.86
C ASP A 978 12.46 -29.27 45.89
N ASN A 979 11.19 -29.16 46.31
CA ASN A 979 10.74 -28.26 47.37
C ASN A 979 11.18 -26.78 47.18
N PHE A 980 11.34 -26.36 45.91
CA PHE A 980 11.80 -25.04 45.57
C PHE A 980 10.71 -24.00 45.85
N GLN A 981 10.97 -23.08 46.78
CA GLN A 981 10.05 -22.00 47.12
C GLN A 981 10.80 -20.69 47.23
N VAL A 982 10.11 -19.64 46.81
CA VAL A 982 10.66 -18.28 46.78
C VAL A 982 9.66 -17.33 47.41
N GLY A 983 10.17 -16.39 48.22
CA GLY A 983 9.35 -15.40 48.92
C GLY A 983 9.82 -13.97 48.66
N SER A 984 8.87 -13.05 48.56
CA SER A 984 9.15 -11.62 48.53
C SER A 984 9.61 -11.10 49.89
N ARG A 985 10.10 -9.86 49.96
CA ARG A 985 10.42 -9.18 51.23
C ARG A 985 9.24 -9.08 52.21
N ARG A 986 8.01 -9.24 51.73
CA ARG A 986 6.79 -9.20 52.56
C ARG A 986 6.36 -10.59 53.05
N GLY A 987 7.09 -11.64 52.67
CA GLY A 987 6.74 -13.03 52.99
C GLY A 987 5.66 -13.62 52.09
N GLU A 988 5.38 -12.99 50.95
CA GLU A 988 4.44 -13.51 49.95
C GLU A 988 5.18 -14.52 49.05
N THR A 989 4.58 -15.68 48.79
CA THR A 989 5.14 -16.66 47.87
C THR A 989 5.15 -16.09 46.45
N ILE A 990 6.30 -16.18 45.79
CA ILE A 990 6.43 -15.83 44.38
C ILE A 990 6.29 -17.11 43.55
N PRO A 991 5.39 -17.17 42.56
CA PRO A 991 5.31 -18.30 41.64
C PRO A 991 6.59 -18.43 40.83
N VAL A 992 7.19 -19.62 40.79
CA VAL A 992 8.48 -19.86 40.11
C VAL A 992 8.45 -21.14 39.28
N ILE A 993 9.19 -21.13 38.18
CA ILE A 993 9.51 -22.35 37.42
C ILE A 993 10.81 -22.90 38.00
N THR A 994 10.83 -24.21 38.25
CA THR A 994 12.01 -24.91 38.76
C THR A 994 13.03 -25.10 37.63
N PRO A 995 14.29 -24.64 37.79
CA PRO A 995 15.33 -24.90 36.81
C PRO A 995 15.78 -26.36 36.83
N GLU A 996 16.21 -26.86 35.68
CA GLU A 996 16.88 -28.15 35.51
C GLU A 996 18.08 -28.05 34.58
N ILE A 997 19.06 -28.94 34.75
CA ILE A 997 20.20 -29.11 33.83
C ILE A 997 20.57 -30.59 33.74
N VAL A 998 20.99 -31.06 32.57
CA VAL A 998 21.48 -32.44 32.37
C VAL A 998 22.97 -32.41 32.13
N ILE A 999 23.71 -33.22 32.89
CA ILE A 999 25.15 -33.41 32.78
C ILE A 999 25.40 -34.76 32.12
N VAL A 1000 26.03 -34.75 30.95
CA VAL A 1000 26.34 -35.96 30.18
C VAL A 1000 27.84 -36.22 30.24
N VAL A 1001 28.23 -37.40 30.71
CA VAL A 1001 29.62 -37.80 30.90
C VAL A 1001 29.92 -38.98 29.96
N GLY A 1002 30.67 -38.72 28.88
CA GLY A 1002 31.15 -39.74 27.95
C GLY A 1002 30.31 -40.00 26.69
N GLY A 1003 29.55 -39.01 26.20
CA GLY A 1003 28.93 -39.04 24.87
C GLY A 1003 29.87 -38.46 23.81
N ASP A 1004 29.86 -39.03 22.61
CA ASP A 1004 30.72 -38.65 21.47
C ASP A 1004 30.39 -37.22 20.98
N GLU A 1005 31.17 -36.24 21.41
CA GLU A 1005 31.03 -34.82 21.03
C GLU A 1005 31.80 -34.51 19.74
N SER A 1006 31.29 -34.95 18.58
CA SER A 1006 31.77 -34.44 17.28
C SER A 1006 30.69 -33.91 16.32
N ILE A 1007 29.40 -33.99 16.67
CA ILE A 1007 28.30 -33.67 15.74
C ILE A 1007 27.80 -32.23 15.89
N SER A 1008 28.68 -31.25 15.73
CA SER A 1008 28.23 -29.88 15.40
C SER A 1008 28.95 -29.28 14.20
N SER A 1009 29.96 -29.97 13.63
CA SER A 1009 30.65 -29.55 12.41
C SER A 1009 30.29 -30.38 11.18
N ALA A 1010 29.74 -31.58 11.35
CA ALA A 1010 29.40 -32.48 10.24
C ALA A 1010 28.06 -32.12 9.56
N SER A 1011 27.09 -31.61 10.32
CA SER A 1011 25.74 -31.24 9.81
C SER A 1011 25.72 -29.89 9.06
N ASP A 1012 26.76 -29.07 9.23
CA ASP A 1012 27.04 -27.85 8.46
C ASP A 1012 27.88 -28.24 7.24
N VAL A 1013 27.22 -28.88 6.28
CA VAL A 1013 27.84 -29.54 5.12
C VAL A 1013 28.60 -28.55 4.25
N ASN A 1014 28.08 -27.32 4.14
CA ASN A 1014 28.73 -26.26 3.35
C ASN A 1014 29.75 -25.43 4.17
N GLN A 1015 29.86 -25.68 5.47
CA GLN A 1015 30.75 -25.01 6.42
C GLN A 1015 30.56 -23.49 6.50
N ASP A 1016 29.33 -23.02 6.30
CA ASP A 1016 28.98 -21.59 6.36
C ASP A 1016 28.69 -21.11 7.80
N GLY A 1017 28.76 -22.03 8.77
CA GLY A 1017 28.51 -21.79 10.18
C GLY A 1017 27.03 -21.90 10.57
N ARG A 1018 26.14 -22.32 9.65
CA ARG A 1018 24.69 -22.42 9.84
C ARG A 1018 24.14 -23.67 9.17
N VAL A 1019 23.51 -24.54 9.94
CA VAL A 1019 22.80 -25.69 9.36
C VAL A 1019 21.44 -25.22 8.82
N ASN A 1020 21.27 -25.22 7.50
CA ASN A 1020 20.09 -24.69 6.82
C ASN A 1020 19.68 -25.54 5.60
N VAL A 1021 18.69 -25.07 4.82
CA VAL A 1021 18.14 -25.84 3.69
C VAL A 1021 19.19 -26.08 2.59
N LEU A 1022 20.25 -25.27 2.51
CA LEU A 1022 21.36 -25.48 1.58
C LEU A 1022 22.17 -26.73 1.93
N ASP A 1023 22.34 -27.04 3.21
CA ASP A 1023 23.00 -28.27 3.67
C ASP A 1023 22.17 -29.51 3.32
N LEU A 1024 20.84 -29.40 3.44
CA LEU A 1024 19.93 -30.46 2.97
C LEU A 1024 20.02 -30.67 1.46
N ILE A 1025 20.11 -29.59 0.67
CA ILE A 1025 20.23 -29.68 -0.79
C ILE A 1025 21.55 -30.33 -1.19
N LEU A 1026 22.65 -30.05 -0.48
CA LEU A 1026 23.97 -30.60 -0.80
C LEU A 1026 24.03 -32.12 -0.61
N VAL A 1027 23.44 -32.63 0.47
CA VAL A 1027 23.31 -34.07 0.70
C VAL A 1027 22.34 -34.70 -0.32
N ALA A 1028 21.20 -34.04 -0.57
CA ALA A 1028 20.18 -34.53 -1.50
C ALA A 1028 20.69 -34.71 -2.94
N GLN A 1029 21.58 -33.82 -3.40
CA GLN A 1029 22.17 -33.88 -4.75
C GLN A 1029 23.06 -35.10 -4.98
N HIS A 1030 23.50 -35.79 -3.91
CA HIS A 1030 24.45 -36.90 -3.97
C HIS A 1030 23.86 -38.24 -3.50
N LEU A 1031 22.53 -38.30 -3.29
CA LEU A 1031 21.82 -39.52 -2.87
C LEU A 1031 22.08 -40.69 -3.83
N GLY A 1032 22.43 -41.85 -3.27
CA GLY A 1032 22.73 -43.07 -4.02
C GLY A 1032 24.14 -43.14 -4.60
N GLY A 1033 25.01 -42.18 -4.26
CA GLY A 1033 26.45 -42.19 -4.55
C GLY A 1033 27.29 -42.92 -3.49
N ASP A 1034 28.59 -43.07 -3.77
CA ASP A 1034 29.60 -43.62 -2.85
C ASP A 1034 30.40 -42.46 -2.21
N ALA A 1035 30.56 -42.49 -0.89
CA ALA A 1035 31.24 -41.49 -0.06
C ALA A 1035 32.70 -41.24 -0.48
N SER A 1036 33.31 -42.17 -1.25
CA SER A 1036 34.65 -42.01 -1.82
C SER A 1036 34.80 -40.80 -2.77
N SER A 1037 33.70 -40.25 -3.28
CA SER A 1037 33.70 -39.12 -4.22
C SER A 1037 33.52 -37.75 -3.56
N ASN A 1038 32.85 -37.68 -2.40
CA ASN A 1038 32.67 -36.46 -1.60
C ASN A 1038 32.39 -36.84 -0.13
N PRO A 1039 33.41 -36.88 0.74
CA PRO A 1039 33.25 -37.30 2.14
C PRO A 1039 32.44 -36.33 3.00
N GLN A 1040 32.18 -35.11 2.52
CA GLN A 1040 31.50 -34.07 3.31
C GLN A 1040 29.98 -34.21 3.34
N VAL A 1041 29.40 -34.98 2.40
CA VAL A 1041 27.95 -35.20 2.31
C VAL A 1041 27.47 -36.51 2.96
N ASP A 1042 28.42 -37.33 3.42
CA ASP A 1042 28.20 -38.49 4.30
C ASP A 1042 28.37 -38.02 5.74
N VAL A 1043 27.29 -37.46 6.29
CA VAL A 1043 27.34 -36.70 7.55
C VAL A 1043 27.29 -37.60 8.78
N ASN A 1044 26.93 -38.88 8.59
CA ASN A 1044 26.93 -39.89 9.63
C ASN A 1044 28.17 -40.83 9.56
N ASP A 1045 29.06 -40.63 8.57
CA ASP A 1045 30.30 -41.38 8.32
C ASP A 1045 30.10 -42.90 8.20
N ASP A 1046 28.95 -43.31 7.64
CA ASP A 1046 28.59 -44.72 7.45
C ASP A 1046 29.11 -45.31 6.12
N GLY A 1047 29.66 -44.45 5.26
CA GLY A 1047 30.22 -44.80 3.95
C GLY A 1047 29.22 -44.78 2.80
N VAL A 1048 27.95 -44.40 3.02
CA VAL A 1048 26.86 -44.48 2.03
C VAL A 1048 25.96 -43.26 2.08
N ILE A 1049 25.94 -42.44 1.02
CA ILE A 1049 25.11 -41.22 0.98
C ILE A 1049 23.64 -41.56 0.71
N ASN A 1050 22.81 -41.46 1.75
CA ASN A 1050 21.41 -41.89 1.74
C ASN A 1050 20.48 -40.94 2.54
N VAL A 1051 19.22 -41.32 2.75
CA VAL A 1051 18.25 -40.44 3.44
C VAL A 1051 18.57 -40.24 4.92
N LEU A 1052 19.36 -41.12 5.54
CA LEU A 1052 19.83 -40.98 6.90
C LEU A 1052 20.75 -39.75 7.06
N ASP A 1053 21.57 -39.46 6.06
CA ASP A 1053 22.38 -38.23 6.01
C ASP A 1053 21.51 -36.97 5.97
N LEU A 1054 20.43 -37.00 5.19
CA LEU A 1054 19.46 -35.90 5.15
C LEU A 1054 18.76 -35.70 6.49
N ILE A 1055 18.50 -36.78 7.22
CA ILE A 1055 17.86 -36.71 8.53
C ILE A 1055 18.82 -36.13 9.58
N VAL A 1056 20.11 -36.47 9.52
CA VAL A 1056 21.14 -35.88 10.39
C VAL A 1056 21.27 -34.38 10.13
N VAL A 1057 21.27 -33.93 8.88
CA VAL A 1057 21.25 -32.48 8.59
C VAL A 1057 19.91 -31.84 9.01
N ALA A 1058 18.78 -32.49 8.74
CA ALA A 1058 17.45 -31.97 9.09
C ALA A 1058 17.22 -31.84 10.60
N GLN A 1059 17.90 -32.65 11.41
CA GLN A 1059 17.88 -32.58 12.87
C GLN A 1059 18.38 -31.24 13.40
N HIS A 1060 19.45 -30.73 12.80
CA HIS A 1060 20.14 -29.53 13.23
C HIS A 1060 19.70 -28.27 12.45
N LEU A 1061 18.67 -28.40 11.60
CA LEU A 1061 18.15 -27.30 10.77
C LEU A 1061 17.75 -26.08 11.63
N GLY A 1062 18.49 -24.98 11.48
CA GLY A 1062 18.33 -23.74 12.24
C GLY A 1062 19.38 -23.47 13.31
N GLU A 1063 20.35 -24.36 13.53
CA GLU A 1063 21.47 -24.17 14.45
C GLU A 1063 22.58 -23.26 13.85
N SER A 1064 23.21 -22.42 14.67
CA SER A 1064 24.27 -21.46 14.28
C SER A 1064 25.22 -21.20 15.44
N THR A 1065 26.52 -21.07 15.16
CA THR A 1065 27.58 -20.84 16.17
C THR A 1065 27.82 -19.36 16.51
N ALA A 1066 27.05 -18.42 15.95
CA ALA A 1066 27.15 -16.98 16.26
C ALA A 1066 25.79 -16.29 16.46
N ALA A 1067 25.75 -15.31 17.37
CA ALA A 1067 24.58 -14.49 17.69
C ALA A 1067 24.33 -13.38 16.65
N ALA A 1068 23.62 -13.69 15.55
CA ALA A 1068 22.90 -12.75 14.63
C ALA A 1068 22.00 -13.57 13.61
N PRO A 1069 21.18 -12.94 12.73
CA PRO A 1069 19.77 -13.29 12.44
C PRO A 1069 19.51 -14.52 11.53
N SER A 1070 18.26 -15.05 11.58
CA SER A 1070 17.79 -16.27 10.90
C SER A 1070 17.76 -16.23 9.36
N PRO A 1071 17.94 -17.38 8.67
CA PRO A 1071 18.13 -17.49 7.22
C PRO A 1071 16.88 -18.02 6.49
N ILE A 1072 15.79 -17.22 6.44
CA ILE A 1072 14.57 -17.58 5.67
C ILE A 1072 14.49 -16.82 4.32
N ALA A 1073 15.35 -15.83 4.10
CA ALA A 1073 15.31 -14.97 2.91
C ALA A 1073 15.88 -15.58 1.61
N ALA A 1074 16.21 -16.88 1.58
CA ALA A 1074 16.86 -17.53 0.44
C ALA A 1074 16.03 -18.67 -0.20
N ILE A 1075 14.76 -18.86 0.21
CA ILE A 1075 13.96 -20.03 -0.24
C ILE A 1075 13.32 -19.82 -1.63
N ASP A 1076 13.10 -18.57 -2.07
CA ASP A 1076 12.39 -18.30 -3.34
C ASP A 1076 13.22 -18.57 -4.62
N ASP A 1077 14.55 -18.66 -4.52
CA ASP A 1077 15.44 -18.81 -5.71
C ASP A 1077 15.90 -20.26 -6.00
N LEU A 1078 15.49 -21.27 -5.21
CA LEU A 1078 16.14 -22.61 -5.22
C LEU A 1078 15.34 -23.79 -5.81
N ALA A 1079 14.13 -23.58 -6.35
CA ALA A 1079 13.37 -24.60 -7.08
C ALA A 1079 13.28 -25.99 -6.38
N LEU A 1080 12.97 -26.02 -5.08
CA LEU A 1080 12.66 -27.26 -4.36
C LEU A 1080 11.28 -27.79 -4.80
N ASP A 1081 11.23 -29.01 -5.34
CA ASP A 1081 9.98 -29.66 -5.73
C ASP A 1081 9.30 -30.31 -4.50
N PRO A 1082 8.06 -29.90 -4.14
CA PRO A 1082 7.30 -30.52 -3.04
C PRO A 1082 7.18 -32.04 -3.12
N THR A 1083 7.17 -32.61 -4.34
CA THR A 1083 7.09 -34.08 -4.53
C THR A 1083 8.37 -34.80 -4.13
N MET A 1084 9.52 -34.13 -4.23
CA MET A 1084 10.82 -34.67 -3.81
C MET A 1084 10.92 -34.75 -2.29
N ILE A 1085 10.48 -33.69 -1.60
CA ILE A 1085 10.45 -33.65 -0.13
C ILE A 1085 9.45 -34.68 0.42
N GLN A 1086 8.30 -34.88 -0.25
CA GLN A 1086 7.37 -35.96 0.07
C GLN A 1086 8.00 -37.35 -0.05
N ALA A 1087 8.82 -37.59 -1.08
CA ALA A 1087 9.52 -38.87 -1.25
C ALA A 1087 10.56 -39.10 -0.15
N TRP A 1088 11.30 -38.07 0.27
CA TRP A 1088 12.24 -38.15 1.39
C TRP A 1088 11.55 -38.43 2.72
N ILE A 1089 10.44 -37.76 2.98
CA ILE A 1089 9.61 -38.01 4.18
C ILE A 1089 9.11 -39.46 4.19
N ALA A 1090 8.58 -39.95 3.06
CA ALA A 1090 8.08 -41.31 2.96
C ALA A 1090 9.18 -42.36 3.18
N GLN A 1091 10.39 -42.13 2.67
CA GLN A 1091 11.53 -43.02 2.89
C GLN A 1091 12.04 -42.96 4.34
N ALA A 1092 12.16 -41.75 4.91
CA ALA A 1092 12.56 -41.56 6.31
C ALA A 1092 11.55 -42.18 7.30
N GLU A 1093 10.26 -42.17 6.99
CA GLU A 1093 9.24 -42.84 7.80
C GLU A 1093 9.40 -44.37 7.82
N ILE A 1094 9.91 -44.96 6.73
CA ILE A 1094 10.20 -46.40 6.64
C ILE A 1094 11.45 -46.76 7.45
N GLU A 1095 12.45 -45.89 7.46
CA GLU A 1095 13.77 -46.11 8.09
C GLU A 1095 13.86 -45.57 9.53
N ASN A 1096 12.76 -45.02 10.06
CA ASN A 1096 12.69 -44.40 11.38
C ASN A 1096 13.11 -45.34 12.51
N ASP A 1097 14.24 -45.01 13.14
CA ASP A 1097 14.84 -45.79 14.24
C ASP A 1097 14.15 -45.56 15.61
N GLY A 1098 13.18 -44.64 15.68
CA GLY A 1098 12.41 -44.32 16.87
C GLY A 1098 13.07 -43.32 17.83
N SER A 1099 14.28 -42.83 17.51
CA SER A 1099 14.98 -41.84 18.32
C SER A 1099 14.33 -40.45 18.19
N PHE A 1100 14.43 -39.65 19.26
CA PHE A 1100 13.90 -38.28 19.26
C PHE A 1100 14.53 -37.41 18.18
N ALA A 1101 15.84 -37.58 17.95
CA ALA A 1101 16.57 -36.90 16.89
C ALA A 1101 15.99 -37.26 15.51
N PHE A 1102 15.81 -38.55 15.20
CA PHE A 1102 15.26 -38.97 13.91
C PHE A 1102 13.84 -38.44 13.66
N GLN A 1103 13.00 -38.45 14.69
CA GLN A 1103 11.64 -37.90 14.62
C GLN A 1103 11.62 -36.37 14.43
N GLN A 1104 12.59 -35.67 15.01
CA GLN A 1104 12.73 -34.22 14.86
C GLN A 1104 13.15 -33.85 13.42
N GLY A 1105 14.02 -34.64 12.79
CA GLY A 1105 14.38 -34.48 11.37
C GLY A 1105 13.19 -34.63 10.43
N ILE A 1106 12.36 -35.68 10.60
CA ILE A 1106 11.12 -35.88 9.81
C ILE A 1106 10.14 -34.72 10.00
N LYS A 1107 10.00 -34.21 11.23
CA LYS A 1107 9.12 -33.08 11.56
C LYS A 1107 9.56 -31.80 10.84
N ASN A 1108 10.86 -31.52 10.78
CA ASN A 1108 11.41 -30.35 10.10
C ASN A 1108 11.20 -30.43 8.58
N LEU A 1109 11.38 -31.62 7.96
CA LEU A 1109 11.08 -31.83 6.53
C LEU A 1109 9.59 -31.62 6.20
N ARG A 1110 8.67 -32.06 7.08
CA ARG A 1110 7.22 -31.82 6.91
C ARG A 1110 6.84 -30.34 6.99
N GLN A 1111 7.50 -29.59 7.88
CA GLN A 1111 7.28 -28.14 7.98
C GLN A 1111 7.79 -27.40 6.73
N LEU A 1112 8.94 -27.82 6.20
CA LEU A 1112 9.46 -27.31 4.93
C LEU A 1112 8.49 -27.57 3.78
N LEU A 1113 7.98 -28.81 3.66
CA LEU A 1113 6.96 -29.15 2.64
C LEU A 1113 5.70 -28.29 2.73
N ALA A 1114 5.19 -28.05 3.95
CA ALA A 1114 4.00 -27.24 4.16
C ALA A 1114 4.18 -25.77 3.75
N SER A 1115 5.41 -25.24 3.86
CA SER A 1115 5.73 -23.88 3.43
C SER A 1115 5.79 -23.70 1.90
N LEU A 1116 5.87 -24.79 1.13
CA LEU A 1116 6.07 -24.78 -0.32
C LEU A 1116 4.78 -25.05 -1.14
N LEU A 1117 3.63 -25.29 -0.50
CA LEU A 1117 2.36 -25.58 -1.19
C LEU A 1117 1.48 -24.31 -1.30
N PRO A 1118 0.77 -24.12 -2.44
CA PRO A 1118 -0.14 -22.98 -2.61
C PRO A 1118 -1.37 -23.14 -1.70
N LYS A 1119 -1.84 -22.03 -1.14
CA LYS A 1119 -2.96 -22.00 -0.18
C LYS A 1119 -4.34 -22.17 -0.83
N GLU A 1120 -4.47 -21.78 -2.10
CA GLU A 1120 -5.73 -21.85 -2.86
C GLU A 1120 -5.51 -22.45 -4.26
N THR A 1121 -6.55 -23.12 -4.77
CA THR A 1121 -6.60 -23.56 -6.17
C THR A 1121 -7.02 -22.37 -7.04
N ALA A 1122 -6.28 -22.06 -8.09
CA ALA A 1122 -6.53 -20.88 -8.92
C ALA A 1122 -6.26 -21.14 -10.40
N LEU A 1123 -7.04 -20.52 -11.29
CA LEU A 1123 -6.74 -20.44 -12.73
C LEU A 1123 -6.12 -19.07 -13.02
N LEU A 1124 -4.96 -19.06 -13.68
CA LEU A 1124 -4.18 -17.86 -13.96
C LEU A 1124 -4.28 -17.45 -15.44
N VAL A 1125 -3.73 -16.28 -15.79
CA VAL A 1125 -3.83 -15.75 -17.16
C VAL A 1125 -2.95 -16.60 -18.06
N ASN A 1126 -3.49 -17.02 -19.20
CA ASN A 1126 -2.72 -17.73 -20.21
C ASN A 1126 -1.58 -16.87 -20.75
N TYR A 1127 -0.48 -17.51 -21.11
CA TYR A 1127 0.74 -16.85 -21.56
C TYR A 1127 1.30 -17.54 -22.80
N PRO A 1128 1.67 -16.81 -23.87
CA PRO A 1128 1.41 -15.39 -24.07
C PRO A 1128 -0.10 -15.11 -24.26
N ASN A 1129 -0.52 -13.84 -24.14
CA ASN A 1129 -1.86 -13.34 -24.47
C ASN A 1129 -1.77 -11.84 -24.89
N PRO A 1130 -2.20 -11.44 -26.09
CA PRO A 1130 -2.58 -12.32 -27.21
C PRO A 1130 -1.45 -13.25 -27.62
N PHE A 1131 -1.80 -14.39 -28.21
CA PHE A 1131 -0.83 -15.39 -28.66
C PHE A 1131 -0.98 -15.78 -30.12
N ASN A 1132 0.13 -16.25 -30.68
CA ASN A 1132 0.24 -16.85 -32.00
C ASN A 1132 1.44 -17.81 -32.02
N PRO A 1133 1.31 -19.11 -32.33
CA PRO A 1133 0.10 -19.92 -32.50
C PRO A 1133 -0.34 -20.68 -31.23
N GLU A 1134 0.47 -20.67 -30.16
CA GLU A 1134 0.30 -21.52 -28.97
C GLU A 1134 0.28 -20.73 -27.65
N THR A 1135 -0.31 -21.28 -26.59
CA THR A 1135 -0.39 -20.66 -25.26
C THR A 1135 -0.31 -21.68 -24.14
N TRP A 1136 0.21 -21.26 -22.99
CA TRP A 1136 0.23 -21.99 -21.73
C TRP A 1136 -0.86 -21.44 -20.82
N ILE A 1137 -1.57 -22.29 -20.11
CA ILE A 1137 -2.67 -21.93 -19.22
C ILE A 1137 -2.23 -22.33 -17.80
N PRO A 1138 -1.64 -21.39 -17.04
CA PRO A 1138 -1.10 -21.67 -15.72
C PRO A 1138 -2.20 -21.79 -14.66
N TYR A 1139 -1.95 -22.59 -13.62
CA TYR A 1139 -2.89 -22.81 -12.51
C TYR A 1139 -2.19 -23.25 -11.23
N HIS A 1140 -2.85 -23.13 -10.09
CA HIS A 1140 -2.41 -23.66 -8.79
C HIS A 1140 -3.41 -24.69 -8.29
N LEU A 1141 -2.92 -25.67 -7.52
CA LEU A 1141 -3.76 -26.65 -6.83
C LEU A 1141 -3.42 -26.64 -5.33
N ALA A 1142 -4.36 -26.22 -4.48
CA ALA A 1142 -4.20 -26.32 -3.02
C ALA A 1142 -4.28 -27.78 -2.51
N ALA A 1143 -4.98 -28.64 -3.25
CA ALA A 1143 -5.08 -30.07 -2.98
C ALA A 1143 -4.99 -30.86 -4.30
N ALA A 1144 -4.57 -32.13 -4.23
CA ALA A 1144 -4.52 -32.99 -5.41
C ALA A 1144 -5.92 -33.20 -6.01
N ALA A 1145 -6.04 -33.09 -7.33
CA ALA A 1145 -7.32 -33.15 -8.03
C ALA A 1145 -7.17 -33.61 -9.48
N ASP A 1146 -8.24 -34.15 -10.07
CA ASP A 1146 -8.30 -34.38 -11.52
C ASP A 1146 -8.53 -33.04 -12.25
N VAL A 1147 -7.60 -32.68 -13.13
CA VAL A 1147 -7.60 -31.40 -13.84
C VAL A 1147 -7.98 -31.56 -15.30
N THR A 1148 -8.93 -30.75 -15.76
CA THR A 1148 -9.30 -30.64 -17.19
C THR A 1148 -9.49 -29.18 -17.56
N VAL A 1149 -8.92 -28.75 -18.69
CA VAL A 1149 -9.12 -27.42 -19.27
C VAL A 1149 -9.96 -27.51 -20.54
N TYR A 1150 -11.04 -26.74 -20.60
CA TYR A 1150 -11.92 -26.62 -21.76
C TYR A 1150 -11.68 -25.29 -22.43
N ILE A 1151 -11.70 -25.25 -23.76
CA ILE A 1151 -11.47 -24.05 -24.56
C ILE A 1151 -12.69 -23.83 -25.43
N TYR A 1152 -13.26 -22.62 -25.39
CA TYR A 1152 -14.48 -22.21 -26.08
C TYR A 1152 -14.22 -21.01 -26.99
N ALA A 1153 -14.96 -20.93 -28.10
CA ALA A 1153 -15.05 -19.71 -28.90
C ALA A 1153 -15.98 -18.67 -28.25
N ALA A 1154 -15.95 -17.43 -28.72
CA ALA A 1154 -16.68 -16.31 -28.11
C ALA A 1154 -18.20 -16.52 -27.99
N GLU A 1155 -18.78 -17.30 -28.89
CA GLU A 1155 -20.19 -17.68 -28.92
C GLU A 1155 -20.53 -18.91 -28.04
N GLY A 1156 -19.54 -19.47 -27.34
CA GLY A 1156 -19.70 -20.59 -26.41
C GLY A 1156 -19.49 -21.98 -27.02
N THR A 1157 -19.11 -22.09 -28.29
CA THR A 1157 -18.79 -23.38 -28.94
C THR A 1157 -17.53 -23.99 -28.32
N LEU A 1158 -17.57 -25.25 -27.89
CA LEU A 1158 -16.37 -25.96 -27.40
C LEU A 1158 -15.40 -26.24 -28.56
N ILE A 1159 -14.17 -25.77 -28.41
CA ILE A 1159 -13.08 -25.83 -29.40
C ILE A 1159 -12.08 -26.95 -29.08
N ARG A 1160 -11.68 -27.09 -27.81
CA ARG A 1160 -10.69 -28.08 -27.37
C ARG A 1160 -10.87 -28.45 -25.90
N THR A 1161 -10.56 -29.68 -25.55
CA THR A 1161 -10.45 -30.22 -24.19
C THR A 1161 -9.04 -30.74 -23.95
N LEU A 1162 -8.41 -30.27 -22.88
CA LEU A 1162 -7.10 -30.69 -22.41
C LEU A 1162 -7.29 -31.43 -21.09
N ALA A 1163 -7.39 -32.77 -21.16
CA ALA A 1163 -7.49 -33.61 -19.97
C ALA A 1163 -6.09 -33.86 -19.39
N LEU A 1164 -5.75 -33.15 -18.32
CA LEU A 1164 -4.44 -33.27 -17.65
C LEU A 1164 -4.41 -34.40 -16.62
N GLY A 1165 -5.57 -34.95 -16.25
CA GLY A 1165 -5.70 -36.09 -15.33
C GLY A 1165 -5.41 -35.71 -13.87
N HIS A 1166 -5.11 -36.69 -13.03
CA HIS A 1166 -4.84 -36.48 -11.61
C HIS A 1166 -3.53 -35.73 -11.40
N GLN A 1167 -3.61 -34.56 -10.76
CA GLN A 1167 -2.48 -33.68 -10.49
C GLN A 1167 -2.33 -33.48 -8.98
N ALA A 1168 -1.10 -33.50 -8.46
CA ALA A 1168 -0.81 -33.29 -7.05
C ALA A 1168 -1.03 -31.82 -6.64
N ALA A 1169 -1.16 -31.55 -5.33
CA ALA A 1169 -1.14 -30.17 -4.84
C ALA A 1169 0.18 -29.48 -5.24
N GLY A 1170 0.12 -28.23 -5.73
CA GLY A 1170 1.31 -27.51 -6.17
C GLY A 1170 1.05 -26.41 -7.20
N ILE A 1171 2.14 -25.77 -7.61
CA ILE A 1171 2.16 -24.61 -8.52
C ILE A 1171 2.44 -25.09 -9.96
N TYR A 1172 1.55 -24.78 -10.92
CA TYR A 1172 1.65 -25.18 -12.33
C TYR A 1172 1.73 -23.94 -13.24
N GLU A 1173 2.78 -23.13 -13.04
CA GLU A 1173 2.98 -21.87 -13.77
C GLU A 1173 3.99 -21.96 -14.92
N SER A 1174 4.95 -22.88 -14.83
CA SER A 1174 6.01 -23.01 -15.83
C SER A 1174 5.51 -23.70 -17.10
N ARG A 1175 6.19 -23.42 -18.22
CA ARG A 1175 5.93 -24.04 -19.54
C ARG A 1175 5.88 -25.58 -19.52
N THR A 1176 6.62 -26.21 -18.61
CA THR A 1176 6.68 -27.67 -18.48
C THR A 1176 5.57 -28.26 -17.59
N ARG A 1177 4.83 -27.42 -16.85
CA ARG A 1177 3.81 -27.84 -15.89
C ARG A 1177 2.41 -27.31 -16.17
N ALA A 1178 2.28 -26.13 -16.77
CA ALA A 1178 1.01 -25.52 -17.13
C ALA A 1178 0.28 -26.32 -18.24
N ALA A 1179 -1.04 -26.11 -18.38
CA ALA A 1179 -1.77 -26.71 -19.51
C ALA A 1179 -1.32 -26.08 -20.83
N TYR A 1180 -1.18 -26.87 -21.89
CA TYR A 1180 -0.69 -26.39 -23.18
C TYR A 1180 -1.78 -26.45 -24.25
N TRP A 1181 -1.97 -25.35 -24.98
CA TRP A 1181 -2.80 -25.31 -26.17
C TRP A 1181 -2.01 -24.86 -27.40
N ASP A 1182 -2.05 -25.67 -28.46
CA ASP A 1182 -1.35 -25.47 -29.74
C ASP A 1182 -2.15 -24.64 -30.77
N GLY A 1183 -3.22 -23.98 -30.34
CA GLY A 1183 -4.10 -23.16 -31.20
C GLY A 1183 -4.91 -23.99 -32.20
N LYS A 1184 -5.14 -25.28 -31.94
CA LYS A 1184 -5.97 -26.16 -32.79
C LYS A 1184 -7.23 -26.62 -32.08
N ASN A 1185 -8.28 -26.86 -32.87
CA ASN A 1185 -9.52 -27.49 -32.39
C ASN A 1185 -9.33 -29.00 -32.12
N GLU A 1186 -10.36 -29.68 -31.66
CA GLU A 1186 -10.37 -31.14 -31.39
C GLU A 1186 -9.91 -32.02 -32.57
N VAL A 1187 -10.19 -31.61 -33.82
CA VAL A 1187 -9.82 -32.36 -35.02
C VAL A 1187 -8.46 -31.97 -35.60
N GLY A 1188 -7.73 -31.05 -34.95
CA GLY A 1188 -6.37 -30.65 -35.32
C GLY A 1188 -6.28 -29.50 -36.33
N GLU A 1189 -7.35 -28.75 -36.56
CA GLU A 1189 -7.36 -27.58 -37.43
C GLU A 1189 -7.04 -26.30 -36.65
N SER A 1190 -6.21 -25.42 -37.20
CA SER A 1190 -5.87 -24.14 -36.57
C SER A 1190 -7.08 -23.22 -36.49
N VAL A 1191 -7.37 -22.71 -35.30
CA VAL A 1191 -8.51 -21.82 -35.06
C VAL A 1191 -8.25 -20.39 -35.59
N ALA A 1192 -9.29 -19.58 -35.81
CA ALA A 1192 -9.15 -18.23 -36.37
C ALA A 1192 -8.61 -17.22 -35.33
N SER A 1193 -8.05 -16.08 -35.79
CA SER A 1193 -7.81 -14.94 -34.89
C SER A 1193 -9.12 -14.52 -34.25
N GLY A 1194 -9.10 -14.22 -32.96
CA GLY A 1194 -10.32 -13.88 -32.23
C GLY A 1194 -10.23 -14.17 -30.75
N VAL A 1195 -11.31 -13.86 -30.06
CA VAL A 1195 -11.45 -14.07 -28.62
C VAL A 1195 -11.91 -15.51 -28.36
N TYR A 1196 -11.23 -16.16 -27.43
CA TYR A 1196 -11.57 -17.47 -26.90
C TYR A 1196 -11.65 -17.40 -25.37
N PHE A 1197 -12.32 -18.38 -24.77
CA PHE A 1197 -12.39 -18.55 -23.33
C PHE A 1197 -11.84 -19.91 -22.95
N TYR A 1198 -11.16 -20.01 -21.81
CA TYR A 1198 -10.72 -21.29 -21.27
C TYR A 1198 -11.22 -21.45 -19.85
N THR A 1199 -11.73 -22.63 -19.54
CA THR A 1199 -12.28 -23.02 -18.25
C THR A 1199 -11.47 -24.16 -17.68
N LEU A 1200 -10.90 -23.99 -16.49
CA LEU A 1200 -10.25 -25.07 -15.74
C LEU A 1200 -11.24 -25.65 -14.75
N THR A 1201 -11.26 -26.98 -14.67
CA THR A 1201 -11.95 -27.76 -13.64
C THR A 1201 -10.92 -28.57 -12.86
N ALA A 1202 -10.96 -28.52 -11.53
CA ALA A 1202 -10.09 -29.28 -10.63
C ALA A 1202 -10.86 -29.66 -9.36
N GLY A 1203 -11.37 -30.89 -9.30
CA GLY A 1203 -12.29 -31.30 -8.22
C GLY A 1203 -13.57 -30.44 -8.22
N ASN A 1204 -13.84 -29.73 -7.12
CA ASN A 1204 -14.97 -28.79 -7.01
C ASN A 1204 -14.67 -27.39 -7.56
N PHE A 1205 -13.40 -27.08 -7.89
CA PHE A 1205 -13.00 -25.78 -8.39
C PHE A 1205 -13.28 -25.65 -9.89
N THR A 1206 -13.93 -24.55 -10.30
CA THR A 1206 -14.13 -24.19 -11.70
C THR A 1206 -13.90 -22.69 -11.89
N ALA A 1207 -13.07 -22.32 -12.85
CA ALA A 1207 -12.82 -20.92 -13.19
C ALA A 1207 -12.66 -20.75 -14.71
N THR A 1208 -13.13 -19.62 -15.24
CA THR A 1208 -13.08 -19.29 -16.68
C THR A 1208 -12.35 -17.97 -16.90
N ARG A 1209 -11.50 -17.91 -17.92
CA ARG A 1209 -10.79 -16.71 -18.33
C ARG A 1209 -10.81 -16.52 -19.84
N LYS A 1210 -10.56 -15.29 -20.28
CA LYS A 1210 -10.49 -14.87 -21.69
C LYS A 1210 -9.06 -14.97 -22.21
N MET A 1211 -8.90 -15.38 -23.47
CA MET A 1211 -7.65 -15.32 -24.23
C MET A 1211 -7.89 -14.81 -25.66
N LEU A 1212 -6.86 -14.26 -26.30
CA LEU A 1212 -6.91 -13.69 -27.64
C LEU A 1212 -5.88 -14.38 -28.55
N ILE A 1213 -6.33 -14.85 -29.71
CA ILE A 1213 -5.45 -15.38 -30.77
C ILE A 1213 -5.29 -14.31 -31.84
N MET A 1214 -4.06 -14.03 -32.24
CA MET A 1214 -3.73 -13.12 -33.34
C MET A 1214 -2.87 -13.82 -34.38
N LYS A 1215 -3.47 -14.41 -35.42
CA LYS A 1215 -2.74 -14.97 -36.57
C LYS A 1215 -2.01 -13.91 -37.37
#